data_AF-A5KY89-F1
#
_entry.id   AF-A5KY89-F1
#
_cell.length_a   1.000
_cell.length_b   1.000
_cell.length_c   1.000
_cell.angle_alpha   90.00
_cell.angle_beta   90.00
_cell.angle_gamma   90.00
#
_symmetry.space_group_name_H-M   'P 1'
#
loop_
_entity.id
_entity.type
_entity.pdbx_description
1 polymer ?
#
loop_
_entity_poly.entity_id
_entity_poly.type
_entity_poly.pdbx_seq_one_letter_code
_entity_poly.pdbx_strand_id
1 'polypeptide(L)'
;MSLKVGNSFLMCKLSLAVCGALMVTGCGGGSDGESPVGSVPSSYTFQSSLVCADADLNGVCSDLEKRIANVSMHAQLRQYDGAVLTAPPGFELVSPFTTLIHSEMMFNPTVSNDLAQAKASLQRKLGDHVGVNFSSLDTAYGPKDKSNVLLKSLKKAQTDGKQRAYTNIAHALDLMIEHQTLDLSDVDVSGIASRHLQIDSDLVVSGSQAVPQLSGAKSVALNRASGQIVFLTADDMVMQIDSAVRNKSVTLIGDAEPEVNSGLTSIRSHDDHYGHDDDDDDDDDDDHGSGSGGGEVEVKSNEIVQLVPALDGVQAYKVYKPTAYVSPTASDVCNDQGSNGVFLARLSSSSNNAEKKAFAIDTYSSRSGGELPPVIKPTPAVDPSANQSCMNDNFASVLPLLQSGSLLAVKGSSSSVGSQELKLLSADTLAMKSLRHSLKASSPQIFPSYDESEVLVIYGNHPLSSNVASEVVNAANLSTKMTIDKINLKTANIVAQQQILLGLEDNKLEWISNSAQQKELGGLTVDGAIRHMATSADGIVSAITTENSLYIVDNMKRSVLVHQTLISSAINFLYVLEDKVIAVTSSGVDYYQFRNISGPALKVGSQLVTKELLKKWEDSGNSSWNSTNLGYILSQTGTESSISDKFKNVNLSFSPSNATTSSGITGVNVSGLERGEWLTFYKAL
;
A
#
# COMPACT_ATOMS: atom_id res chain seq x y z
N MET A 1 -30.17 7.37 80.50
CA MET A 1 -29.09 7.54 81.49
C MET A 1 -27.99 8.35 80.80
N SER A 2 -27.79 9.58 81.29
CA SER A 2 -26.80 10.61 80.90
C SER A 2 -26.43 10.86 79.43
N LEU A 3 -27.04 11.92 78.89
CA LEU A 3 -26.44 12.87 77.95
C LEU A 3 -25.45 13.82 78.66
N LYS A 4 -24.34 14.17 77.99
CA LYS A 4 -23.55 15.43 78.04
C LYS A 4 -22.45 15.30 76.96
N VAL A 5 -22.40 16.02 75.84
CA VAL A 5 -22.43 17.47 75.53
C VAL A 5 -21.19 18.23 76.00
N GLY A 6 -20.54 18.89 75.04
CA GLY A 6 -19.39 19.82 75.14
C GLY A 6 -18.74 20.03 73.76
N ASN A 7 -19.37 20.66 72.74
CA ASN A 7 -19.63 22.11 72.53
C ASN A 7 -18.31 22.93 72.41
N SER A 8 -18.02 23.79 71.43
CA SER A 8 -18.81 24.89 70.82
C SER A 8 -18.03 25.55 69.63
N PHE A 9 -18.64 25.83 68.47
CA PHE A 9 -19.07 27.15 67.89
C PHE A 9 -17.94 28.17 67.53
N LEU A 10 -17.96 28.91 66.40
CA LEU A 10 -19.02 29.86 65.97
C LEU A 10 -18.89 30.36 64.49
N MET A 11 -20.06 30.46 63.81
CA MET A 11 -20.60 31.32 62.71
C MET A 11 -19.76 32.34 61.88
N CYS A 12 -20.07 32.70 60.62
CA CYS A 12 -21.28 33.41 60.08
C CYS A 12 -21.36 33.39 58.52
N LYS A 13 -22.50 33.04 57.87
CA LYS A 13 -23.51 33.88 57.15
C LYS A 13 -23.00 34.86 56.05
N LEU A 14 -23.47 34.75 54.80
CA LEU A 14 -24.51 35.62 54.16
C LEU A 14 -24.68 35.37 52.63
N SER A 15 -25.92 35.53 52.15
CA SER A 15 -26.42 35.49 50.76
C SER A 15 -25.89 36.60 49.84
N LEU A 16 -25.97 36.43 48.50
CA LEU A 16 -26.80 37.27 47.62
C LEU A 16 -26.83 36.75 46.16
N ALA A 17 -28.03 36.74 45.58
CA ALA A 17 -28.27 36.67 44.15
C ALA A 17 -28.02 38.04 43.51
N VAL A 18 -27.45 38.06 42.29
CA VAL A 18 -27.57 39.19 41.36
C VAL A 18 -27.86 38.65 39.96
N CYS A 19 -29.07 38.93 39.47
CA CYS A 19 -29.47 38.80 38.08
C CYS A 19 -29.10 40.07 37.29
N GLY A 20 -28.80 39.87 36.00
CA GLY A 20 -28.92 40.86 34.92
C GLY A 20 -27.68 41.74 34.69
N ALA A 21 -27.27 42.10 33.46
CA ALA A 21 -27.85 41.89 32.15
C ALA A 21 -26.83 42.28 31.05
N LEU A 22 -26.87 41.58 29.91
CA LEU A 22 -26.91 42.08 28.52
C LEU A 22 -25.90 43.14 28.01
N MET A 23 -25.09 42.72 27.01
CA MET A 23 -25.01 43.19 25.60
C MET A 23 -23.56 43.14 25.08
N VAL A 24 -23.20 42.16 24.24
CA VAL A 24 -23.09 42.19 22.76
C VAL A 24 -22.19 43.32 22.22
N THR A 25 -21.01 42.98 21.67
CA THR A 25 -20.71 42.95 20.21
C THR A 25 -19.19 42.83 19.95
N GLY A 26 -18.83 41.90 19.07
CA GLY A 26 -17.98 42.24 17.92
C GLY A 26 -16.48 41.90 17.96
N CYS A 27 -16.17 40.86 17.19
CA CYS A 27 -15.03 40.76 16.26
C CYS A 27 -13.62 40.44 16.80
N GLY A 28 -13.11 39.28 16.36
CA GLY A 28 -11.76 39.20 15.82
C GLY A 28 -10.76 38.32 16.58
N GLY A 29 -10.56 37.11 16.05
CA GLY A 29 -9.23 36.50 16.01
C GLY A 29 -8.85 35.56 17.15
N GLY A 30 -8.70 34.28 16.79
CA GLY A 30 -7.65 33.42 17.33
C GLY A 30 -8.00 32.55 18.54
N SER A 31 -7.49 31.32 18.46
CA SER A 31 -7.27 30.32 19.52
C SER A 31 -8.48 29.60 20.14
N ASP A 32 -8.39 28.28 19.98
CA ASP A 32 -8.77 27.21 20.91
C ASP A 32 -10.25 26.86 21.14
N GLY A 33 -10.50 25.56 20.89
CA GLY A 33 -11.27 24.75 21.83
C GLY A 33 -12.75 24.65 21.54
N GLU A 34 -13.13 23.95 20.46
CA GLU A 34 -14.38 23.20 20.50
C GLU A 34 -14.24 22.09 21.57
N SER A 35 -14.60 22.44 22.81
CA SER A 35 -14.98 21.42 23.78
C SER A 35 -16.29 20.80 23.29
N PRO A 36 -16.33 19.49 22.98
CA PRO A 36 -17.55 18.88 22.52
C PRO A 36 -18.55 18.81 23.67
N VAL A 37 -19.77 19.20 23.35
CA VAL A 37 -20.94 19.07 24.19
C VAL A 37 -21.14 17.59 24.55
N GLY A 38 -20.89 17.25 25.82
CA GLY A 38 -21.40 16.04 26.50
C GLY A 38 -20.85 14.68 26.04
N SER A 39 -19.55 14.41 26.23
CA SER A 39 -19.05 13.03 26.21
C SER A 39 -19.32 12.32 27.53
N VAL A 40 -20.09 11.24 27.49
CA VAL A 40 -20.18 10.27 28.59
C VAL A 40 -18.77 9.72 28.84
N PRO A 41 -18.28 9.63 30.09
CA PRO A 41 -16.94 9.09 30.35
C PRO A 41 -16.82 7.68 29.76
N SER A 42 -15.84 7.49 28.89
CA SER A 42 -15.60 6.20 28.22
C SER A 42 -15.39 5.12 29.27
N SER A 43 -16.12 4.01 29.19
CA SER A 43 -16.07 2.98 30.25
C SER A 43 -14.75 2.20 30.25
N TYR A 44 -14.00 2.23 29.14
CA TYR A 44 -12.67 1.63 28.98
C TYR A 44 -11.62 2.70 28.67
N THR A 45 -10.42 2.54 29.24
CA THR A 45 -9.35 3.56 29.21
C THR A 45 -8.73 3.75 27.83
N PHE A 46 -8.69 2.69 27.02
CA PHE A 46 -8.13 2.71 25.67
C PHE A 46 -9.11 3.25 24.62
N GLN A 47 -10.34 3.63 24.97
CA GLN A 47 -11.35 4.06 23.99
C GLN A 47 -11.05 5.39 23.32
N SER A 48 -10.36 6.30 24.00
CA SER A 48 -10.08 7.65 23.51
C SER A 48 -8.88 7.73 22.55
N SER A 49 -8.09 6.67 22.40
CA SER A 49 -6.93 6.66 21.48
C SER A 49 -7.37 6.41 20.03
N LEU A 50 -6.70 7.09 19.11
CA LEU A 50 -6.92 6.97 17.67
C LEU A 50 -6.75 5.52 17.19
N VAL A 51 -7.61 5.12 16.25
CA VAL A 51 -7.46 3.88 15.49
C VAL A 51 -6.91 4.24 14.12
N CYS A 52 -5.93 3.49 13.64
CA CYS A 52 -5.45 3.59 12.28
C CYS A 52 -5.46 2.25 11.57
N ALA A 53 -5.34 2.30 10.25
CA ALA A 53 -5.03 1.13 9.45
C ALA A 53 -3.58 0.69 9.71
N ASP A 54 -3.36 -0.62 9.71
CA ASP A 54 -2.07 -1.31 9.72
C ASP A 54 -2.10 -2.25 8.53
N ALA A 55 -1.91 -1.65 7.36
CA ALA A 55 -2.10 -2.28 6.07
C ALA A 55 -0.97 -3.26 5.75
N ASP A 56 0.23 -3.02 6.27
CA ASP A 56 1.39 -3.89 6.08
C ASP A 56 1.59 -4.93 7.22
N LEU A 57 0.77 -4.88 8.27
CA LEU A 57 0.80 -5.78 9.42
C LEU A 57 2.15 -5.76 10.15
N ASN A 58 2.80 -4.59 10.21
CA ASN A 58 4.05 -4.41 10.95
C ASN A 58 3.81 -4.00 12.42
N GLY A 59 2.58 -3.60 12.78
CA GLY A 59 2.19 -3.19 14.13
C GLY A 59 2.56 -1.75 14.48
N VAL A 60 2.85 -0.94 13.48
CA VAL A 60 3.26 0.46 13.53
C VAL A 60 2.33 1.26 12.64
N CYS A 61 1.86 2.39 13.16
CA CYS A 61 1.02 3.29 12.40
C CYS A 61 1.88 4.31 11.63
N SER A 62 2.22 4.03 10.38
CA SER A 62 3.03 4.94 9.57
C SER A 62 2.30 6.25 9.26
N ASP A 63 3.04 7.30 8.87
CA ASP A 63 2.43 8.57 8.45
C ASP A 63 1.59 8.45 7.17
N LEU A 64 1.85 7.43 6.36
CA LEU A 64 1.05 7.09 5.17
C LEU A 64 -0.26 6.42 5.58
N GLU A 65 -0.23 5.42 6.47
CA GLU A 65 -1.43 4.69 6.89
C GLU A 65 -2.41 5.57 7.68
N LYS A 66 -1.91 6.59 8.39
CA LYS A 66 -2.75 7.61 9.03
C LYS A 66 -3.64 8.38 8.05
N ARG A 67 -3.32 8.38 6.76
CA ARG A 67 -4.09 9.07 5.71
C ARG A 67 -5.19 8.19 5.11
N ILE A 68 -5.24 6.89 5.44
CA ILE A 68 -6.30 5.99 4.98
C ILE A 68 -7.62 6.41 5.63
N ALA A 69 -8.60 6.81 4.82
CA ALA A 69 -9.87 7.32 5.30
C ALA A 69 -10.75 6.20 5.86
N ASN A 70 -10.79 5.04 5.19
CA ASN A 70 -11.59 3.90 5.59
C ASN A 70 -10.74 2.79 6.23
N VAL A 71 -10.36 2.99 7.49
CA VAL A 71 -9.56 2.02 8.27
C VAL A 71 -10.23 0.64 8.41
N SER A 72 -11.56 0.55 8.26
CA SER A 72 -12.29 -0.71 8.44
C SER A 72 -11.96 -1.77 7.38
N MET A 73 -11.45 -1.35 6.21
CA MET A 73 -11.02 -2.26 5.14
C MET A 73 -9.68 -2.93 5.44
N HIS A 74 -8.93 -2.41 6.41
CA HIS A 74 -7.60 -2.88 6.79
C HIS A 74 -7.57 -3.45 8.20
N ALA A 75 -6.47 -4.12 8.55
CA ALA A 75 -6.25 -4.43 9.95
C ALA A 75 -6.16 -3.12 10.69
N GLN A 76 -6.73 -3.11 11.88
CA GLN A 76 -6.83 -1.91 12.67
C GLN A 76 -5.86 -2.01 13.82
N LEU A 77 -5.23 -0.88 14.08
CA LEU A 77 -4.22 -0.71 15.09
C LEU A 77 -4.61 0.42 16.01
N ARG A 78 -4.39 0.20 17.30
CA ARG A 78 -4.54 1.21 18.33
C ARG A 78 -3.34 1.14 19.24
N GLN A 79 -2.61 2.24 19.32
CA GLN A 79 -1.53 2.41 20.29
C GLN A 79 -2.08 3.08 21.54
N TYR A 80 -1.92 2.43 22.69
CA TYR A 80 -2.38 2.95 23.98
C TYR A 80 -1.39 2.61 25.08
N ASP A 81 -0.84 3.63 25.75
CA ASP A 81 0.08 3.47 26.88
C ASP A 81 1.22 2.47 26.60
N GLY A 82 1.84 2.58 25.42
CA GLY A 82 2.91 1.69 24.96
C GLY A 82 2.48 0.28 24.55
N ALA A 83 1.18 -0.07 24.66
CA ALA A 83 0.63 -1.32 24.13
C ALA A 83 0.05 -1.11 22.73
N VAL A 84 0.36 -2.05 21.84
CA VAL A 84 -0.27 -2.21 20.54
C VAL A 84 -1.47 -3.14 20.70
N LEU A 85 -2.65 -2.63 20.34
CA LEU A 85 -3.89 -3.40 20.24
C LEU A 85 -4.28 -3.49 18.77
N THR A 86 -4.76 -4.66 18.36
CA THR A 86 -5.09 -4.93 16.96
C THR A 86 -6.49 -5.50 16.80
N ALA A 87 -7.03 -5.37 15.61
CA ALA A 87 -8.25 -6.04 15.20
C ALA A 87 -8.18 -6.43 13.72
N PRO A 88 -8.79 -7.55 13.34
CA PRO A 88 -8.86 -7.94 11.94
C PRO A 88 -9.78 -6.97 11.15
N PRO A 89 -9.58 -6.78 9.83
CA PRO A 89 -10.46 -5.90 9.06
C PRO A 89 -11.93 -6.26 9.13
N GLY A 90 -12.78 -5.24 9.07
CA GLY A 90 -14.24 -5.31 9.22
C GLY A 90 -14.74 -5.22 10.66
N PHE A 91 -13.84 -5.11 11.65
CA PHE A 91 -14.23 -4.95 13.04
C PHE A 91 -14.53 -3.49 13.35
N GLU A 92 -15.54 -3.22 14.17
CA GLU A 92 -15.84 -1.86 14.63
C GLU A 92 -15.02 -1.47 15.86
N LEU A 93 -14.38 -2.45 16.51
CA LEU A 93 -13.75 -2.31 17.81
C LEU A 93 -12.29 -2.78 17.76
N VAL A 94 -11.40 -1.96 18.33
CA VAL A 94 -10.02 -2.36 18.65
C VAL A 94 -9.86 -2.43 20.16
N SER A 95 -9.59 -3.63 20.66
CA SER A 95 -9.56 -3.95 22.09
C SER A 95 -8.53 -5.04 22.41
N PRO A 96 -8.22 -5.26 23.69
CA PRO A 96 -7.37 -6.37 24.11
C PRO A 96 -7.88 -7.75 23.62
N PHE A 97 -9.19 -7.98 23.57
CA PHE A 97 -9.73 -9.27 23.12
C PHE A 97 -9.73 -9.42 21.59
N THR A 98 -10.01 -8.35 20.84
CA THR A 98 -9.87 -8.40 19.38
C THR A 98 -8.43 -8.62 18.96
N THR A 99 -7.47 -8.18 19.78
CA THR A 99 -6.04 -8.43 19.59
C THR A 99 -5.73 -9.93 19.66
N LEU A 100 -6.31 -10.65 20.63
CA LEU A 100 -6.17 -12.11 20.72
C LEU A 100 -6.83 -12.81 19.54
N ILE A 101 -8.03 -12.37 19.12
CA ILE A 101 -8.73 -12.91 17.93
C ILE A 101 -7.86 -12.71 16.69
N HIS A 102 -7.33 -11.50 16.49
CA HIS A 102 -6.49 -11.20 15.34
C HIS A 102 -5.21 -12.05 15.35
N SER A 103 -4.56 -12.16 16.51
CA SER A 103 -3.38 -13.00 16.68
C SER A 103 -3.65 -14.48 16.39
N GLU A 104 -4.79 -15.02 16.84
CA GLU A 104 -5.16 -16.40 16.55
C GLU A 104 -5.42 -16.60 15.05
N MET A 105 -6.11 -15.67 14.39
CA MET A 105 -6.32 -15.69 12.93
C MET A 105 -4.98 -15.66 12.17
N MET A 106 -4.05 -14.83 12.61
CA MET A 106 -2.74 -14.70 11.96
C MET A 106 -1.85 -15.90 12.22
N PHE A 107 -1.73 -16.38 13.46
CA PHE A 107 -0.64 -17.29 13.85
C PHE A 107 -1.06 -18.74 14.09
N ASN A 108 -2.34 -19.06 14.20
CA ASN A 108 -2.78 -20.45 14.32
C ASN A 108 -3.02 -21.08 12.92
N PRO A 109 -2.20 -22.04 12.48
CA PRO A 109 -2.35 -22.66 11.18
C PRO A 109 -3.65 -23.50 11.06
N THR A 110 -4.29 -23.89 12.16
CA THR A 110 -5.54 -24.68 12.10
C THR A 110 -6.76 -23.85 11.71
N VAL A 111 -6.73 -22.53 11.90
CA VAL A 111 -7.92 -21.68 11.68
C VAL A 111 -7.95 -21.07 10.28
N SER A 112 -6.88 -21.22 9.50
CA SER A 112 -6.82 -20.74 8.10
C SER A 112 -7.29 -19.29 7.91
N ASN A 113 -6.94 -18.39 8.84
CA ASN A 113 -7.39 -16.98 8.85
C ASN A 113 -8.93 -16.81 8.88
N ASP A 114 -9.67 -17.82 9.36
CA ASP A 114 -11.13 -17.77 9.51
C ASP A 114 -11.53 -17.25 10.89
N LEU A 115 -12.39 -16.23 10.89
CA LEU A 115 -12.81 -15.56 12.12
C LEU A 115 -13.60 -16.48 13.05
N ALA A 116 -14.52 -17.28 12.51
CA ALA A 116 -15.37 -18.14 13.32
C ALA A 116 -14.53 -19.25 13.98
N GLN A 117 -13.60 -19.83 13.23
CA GLN A 117 -12.65 -20.82 13.74
C GLN A 117 -11.69 -20.23 14.77
N ALA A 118 -11.20 -19.00 14.57
CA ALA A 118 -10.36 -18.31 15.54
C ALA A 118 -11.10 -18.08 16.87
N LYS A 119 -12.33 -17.56 16.82
CA LYS A 119 -13.17 -17.41 18.02
C LYS A 119 -13.45 -18.74 18.71
N ALA A 120 -13.78 -19.79 17.95
CA ALA A 120 -14.04 -21.12 18.51
C ALA A 120 -12.78 -21.74 19.14
N SER A 121 -11.62 -21.56 18.52
CA SER A 121 -10.33 -21.99 19.08
C SER A 121 -10.04 -21.28 20.40
N LEU A 122 -10.16 -19.95 20.43
CA LEU A 122 -9.94 -19.15 21.64
C LEU A 122 -10.95 -19.45 22.75
N GLN A 123 -12.21 -19.69 22.39
CA GLN A 123 -13.24 -20.09 23.36
C GLN A 123 -12.81 -21.36 24.09
N ARG A 124 -12.46 -22.40 23.34
CA ARG A 124 -12.06 -23.71 23.88
C ARG A 124 -10.74 -23.67 24.63
N LYS A 125 -9.73 -22.98 24.09
CA LYS A 125 -8.35 -23.02 24.62
C LYS A 125 -8.11 -22.02 25.77
N LEU A 126 -8.96 -21.00 25.91
CA LEU A 126 -8.76 -19.94 26.90
C LEU A 126 -10.08 -19.48 27.53
N GLY A 127 -11.07 -19.13 26.70
CA GLY A 127 -12.33 -18.51 27.13
C GLY A 127 -13.07 -19.28 28.22
N ASP A 128 -13.18 -20.61 28.08
CA ASP A 128 -13.85 -21.49 29.04
C ASP A 128 -13.13 -21.53 30.41
N HIS A 129 -11.81 -21.35 30.43
CA HIS A 129 -11.01 -21.35 31.65
C HIS A 129 -11.07 -20.01 32.38
N VAL A 130 -11.06 -18.90 31.63
CA VAL A 130 -11.02 -17.55 32.20
C VAL A 130 -12.40 -16.92 32.30
N GLY A 131 -13.48 -17.62 31.95
CA GLY A 131 -14.87 -17.14 31.99
C GLY A 131 -15.14 -15.98 31.03
N VAL A 132 -14.64 -16.07 29.79
CA VAL A 132 -14.79 -15.07 28.73
C VAL A 132 -15.45 -15.73 27.51
N ASN A 133 -16.43 -15.04 26.93
CA ASN A 133 -17.12 -15.53 25.74
C ASN A 133 -16.63 -14.83 24.46
N PHE A 134 -15.68 -15.46 23.76
CA PHE A 134 -15.09 -14.98 22.50
C PHE A 134 -16.09 -14.88 21.34
N SER A 135 -17.26 -15.51 21.42
CA SER A 135 -18.28 -15.40 20.36
C SER A 135 -18.79 -13.97 20.17
N SER A 136 -18.73 -13.15 21.23
CA SER A 136 -19.30 -11.79 21.29
C SER A 136 -18.26 -10.65 21.24
N LEU A 137 -16.96 -10.97 21.27
CA LEU A 137 -15.89 -9.98 21.48
C LEU A 137 -15.43 -9.26 20.22
N ASP A 138 -16.10 -9.49 19.09
CA ASP A 138 -16.02 -8.69 17.88
C ASP A 138 -16.96 -7.49 17.90
N THR A 139 -18.02 -7.55 18.71
CA THR A 139 -19.07 -6.52 18.83
C THR A 139 -19.16 -5.94 20.24
N ALA A 140 -18.38 -6.45 21.20
CA ALA A 140 -18.28 -5.94 22.57
C ALA A 140 -16.83 -5.93 23.08
N TYR A 141 -16.50 -4.96 23.96
CA TYR A 141 -15.17 -4.80 24.57
C TYR A 141 -14.80 -5.87 25.62
N GLY A 142 -15.71 -6.80 25.92
CA GLY A 142 -15.56 -7.81 26.97
C GLY A 142 -15.67 -7.25 28.41
N PRO A 143 -15.48 -8.07 29.45
CA PRO A 143 -15.58 -7.62 30.84
C PRO A 143 -14.43 -6.67 31.22
N LYS A 144 -14.77 -5.48 31.75
CA LYS A 144 -13.81 -4.40 32.09
C LYS A 144 -12.58 -4.85 32.87
N ASP A 145 -12.77 -5.58 33.97
CA ASP A 145 -11.65 -6.02 34.81
C ASP A 145 -10.70 -6.95 34.04
N LYS A 146 -11.26 -7.84 33.20
CA LYS A 146 -10.48 -8.76 32.37
C LYS A 146 -9.77 -8.04 31.23
N SER A 147 -10.42 -7.04 30.61
CA SER A 147 -9.78 -6.19 29.60
C SER A 147 -8.59 -5.43 30.18
N ASN A 148 -8.69 -4.94 31.42
CA ASN A 148 -7.59 -4.24 32.10
C ASN A 148 -6.42 -5.17 32.43
N VAL A 149 -6.69 -6.38 32.92
CA VAL A 149 -5.66 -7.40 33.17
C VAL A 149 -4.98 -7.80 31.86
N LEU A 150 -5.77 -8.11 30.83
CA LEU A 150 -5.25 -8.49 29.52
C LEU A 150 -4.40 -7.38 28.89
N LEU A 151 -4.84 -6.12 28.99
CA LEU A 151 -4.06 -4.97 28.51
C LEU A 151 -2.69 -4.87 29.20
N LYS A 152 -2.62 -5.08 30.51
CA LYS A 152 -1.35 -5.09 31.25
C LYS A 152 -0.44 -6.24 30.78
N SER A 153 -0.99 -7.43 30.59
CA SER A 153 -0.25 -8.59 30.09
C SER A 153 0.28 -8.38 28.67
N LEU A 154 -0.54 -7.83 27.77
CA LEU A 154 -0.12 -7.49 26.40
C LEU A 154 0.97 -6.41 26.40
N LYS A 155 0.82 -5.36 27.22
CA LYS A 155 1.86 -4.32 27.39
C LYS A 155 3.18 -4.93 27.87
N LYS A 156 3.12 -5.78 28.90
CA LYS A 156 4.29 -6.49 29.44
C LYS A 156 4.97 -7.31 28.35
N ALA A 157 4.21 -8.15 27.64
CA ALA A 157 4.77 -9.00 26.59
C ALA A 157 5.40 -8.21 25.44
N GLN A 158 4.82 -7.06 25.08
CA GLN A 158 5.37 -6.21 24.02
C GLN A 158 6.60 -5.40 24.48
N THR A 159 6.69 -5.08 25.77
CA THR A 159 7.82 -4.34 26.35
C THR A 159 9.00 -5.28 26.65
N ASP A 160 8.73 -6.45 27.23
CA ASP A 160 9.73 -7.42 27.65
C ASP A 160 10.15 -8.35 26.49
N GLY A 161 9.31 -8.45 25.46
CA GLY A 161 9.51 -9.32 24.32
C GLY A 161 10.69 -8.89 23.45
N LYS A 162 11.35 -9.87 22.83
CA LYS A 162 12.52 -9.67 21.96
C LYS A 162 12.18 -9.66 20.47
N GLN A 163 10.89 -9.77 20.13
CA GLN A 163 10.37 -9.86 18.77
C GLN A 163 9.55 -8.60 18.42
N ARG A 164 9.01 -8.52 17.19
CA ARG A 164 8.07 -7.47 16.79
C ARG A 164 6.72 -7.60 17.51
N ALA A 165 5.94 -6.53 17.50
CA ALA A 165 4.68 -6.42 18.24
C ALA A 165 3.74 -7.61 18.04
N TYR A 166 3.43 -7.96 16.78
CA TYR A 166 2.56 -9.10 16.46
C TYR A 166 3.07 -10.44 17.00
N THR A 167 4.38 -10.69 16.90
CA THR A 167 4.97 -11.94 17.36
C THR A 167 5.02 -12.01 18.89
N ASN A 168 5.31 -10.88 19.56
CA ASN A 168 5.21 -10.78 21.02
C ASN A 168 3.78 -11.02 21.51
N ILE A 169 2.77 -10.47 20.80
CA ILE A 169 1.34 -10.72 21.09
C ILE A 169 1.01 -12.21 20.92
N ALA A 170 1.47 -12.83 19.84
CA ALA A 170 1.23 -14.25 19.59
C ALA A 170 1.89 -15.15 20.64
N HIS A 171 3.10 -14.80 21.07
CA HIS A 171 3.78 -15.49 22.16
C HIS A 171 3.01 -15.34 23.48
N ALA A 172 2.56 -14.12 23.81
CA ALA A 172 1.75 -13.86 24.99
C ALA A 172 0.46 -14.70 25.00
N LEU A 173 -0.23 -14.79 23.85
CA LEU A 173 -1.42 -15.61 23.70
C LEU A 173 -1.14 -17.09 23.99
N ASP A 174 0.01 -17.62 23.55
CA ASP A 174 0.36 -19.01 23.86
C ASP A 174 0.62 -19.22 25.36
N LEU A 175 1.31 -18.29 26.02
CA LEU A 175 1.51 -18.35 27.47
C LEU A 175 0.17 -18.26 28.22
N MET A 176 -0.76 -17.43 27.75
CA MET A 176 -2.11 -17.35 28.31
C MET A 176 -2.88 -18.67 28.17
N ILE A 177 -2.76 -19.34 27.04
CA ILE A 177 -3.36 -20.67 26.80
C ILE A 177 -2.70 -21.73 27.68
N GLU A 178 -1.37 -21.74 27.75
CA GLU A 178 -0.59 -22.70 28.56
C GLU A 178 -0.93 -22.59 30.05
N HIS A 179 -0.95 -21.36 30.58
CA HIS A 179 -1.24 -21.08 31.99
C HIS A 179 -2.74 -20.90 32.28
N GLN A 180 -3.60 -21.00 31.27
CA GLN A 180 -5.06 -20.83 31.37
C GLN A 180 -5.48 -19.53 32.08
N THR A 181 -4.77 -18.43 31.82
CA THR A 181 -4.95 -17.14 32.49
C THR A 181 -4.83 -15.97 31.50
N LEU A 182 -5.43 -14.83 31.81
CA LEU A 182 -5.19 -13.56 31.10
C LEU A 182 -4.08 -12.74 31.74
N ASP A 183 -3.67 -13.09 32.96
CA ASP A 183 -2.67 -12.36 33.76
C ASP A 183 -1.28 -13.00 33.60
N LEU A 184 -0.36 -12.27 32.96
CA LEU A 184 1.02 -12.68 32.78
C LEU A 184 1.99 -11.93 33.71
N SER A 185 1.48 -11.25 34.74
CA SER A 185 2.33 -10.47 35.66
C SER A 185 3.39 -11.33 36.37
N ASP A 186 3.03 -12.56 36.74
CA ASP A 186 3.92 -13.53 37.40
C ASP A 186 4.67 -14.46 36.41
N VAL A 187 4.51 -14.25 35.10
CA VAL A 187 5.14 -15.08 34.05
C VAL A 187 6.37 -14.35 33.48
N ASP A 188 7.51 -15.03 33.43
CA ASP A 188 8.71 -14.52 32.75
C ASP A 188 8.58 -14.70 31.23
N VAL A 189 7.85 -13.78 30.59
CA VAL A 189 7.65 -13.76 29.14
C VAL A 189 8.97 -13.71 28.37
N SER A 190 10.03 -13.10 28.92
CA SER A 190 11.31 -12.92 28.24
C SER A 190 12.24 -14.13 28.30
N GLY A 191 12.07 -14.95 29.36
CA GLY A 191 12.85 -16.15 29.64
C GLY A 191 12.25 -17.42 29.05
N ILE A 192 10.95 -17.43 28.73
CA ILE A 192 10.29 -18.57 28.08
C ILE A 192 10.54 -18.50 26.57
N ALA A 193 10.91 -19.65 25.98
CA ALA A 193 11.16 -19.74 24.55
C ALA A 193 9.85 -19.58 23.76
N SER A 194 9.82 -18.64 22.81
CA SER A 194 8.72 -18.50 21.87
C SER A 194 8.77 -19.60 20.81
N ARG A 195 7.62 -20.22 20.52
CA ARG A 195 7.46 -21.10 19.35
C ARG A 195 7.42 -20.35 18.02
N HIS A 196 7.19 -19.03 18.07
CA HIS A 196 7.11 -18.19 16.89
C HIS A 196 8.50 -17.81 16.43
N LEU A 197 8.76 -18.11 15.16
CA LEU A 197 9.94 -17.62 14.47
C LEU A 197 9.72 -16.17 14.05
N GLN A 198 10.80 -15.41 13.99
CA GLN A 198 10.88 -14.15 13.26
C GLN A 198 12.19 -14.19 12.47
N ILE A 199 12.09 -14.06 11.15
CA ILE A 199 13.23 -14.15 10.23
C ILE A 199 13.18 -12.95 9.29
N ASP A 200 14.27 -12.21 9.25
CA ASP A 200 14.41 -11.01 8.43
C ASP A 200 15.69 -11.15 7.58
N SER A 201 15.56 -10.99 6.26
CA SER A 201 16.61 -11.03 5.22
C SER A 201 17.34 -12.35 5.02
N ASP A 202 17.30 -13.29 5.97
CA ASP A 202 17.98 -14.59 5.87
C ASP A 202 17.20 -15.64 5.04
N LEU A 203 15.93 -15.36 4.74
CA LEU A 203 15.04 -16.20 3.97
C LEU A 203 14.15 -15.35 3.06
N VAL A 204 13.70 -15.97 1.98
CA VAL A 204 12.72 -15.36 1.07
C VAL A 204 11.54 -16.30 0.93
N VAL A 205 10.36 -15.79 1.24
CA VAL A 205 9.10 -16.45 0.89
C VAL A 205 8.66 -15.86 -0.45
N SER A 206 8.65 -16.69 -1.49
CA SER A 206 8.17 -16.29 -2.81
C SER A 206 6.83 -16.94 -3.11
N GLY A 207 6.04 -16.30 -3.97
CA GLY A 207 4.85 -16.91 -4.52
C GLY A 207 4.33 -16.14 -5.72
N SER A 208 3.42 -16.78 -6.44
CA SER A 208 2.85 -16.26 -7.68
C SER A 208 1.34 -16.39 -7.67
N GLN A 209 0.66 -15.42 -8.25
CA GLN A 209 -0.78 -15.41 -8.44
C GLN A 209 -1.12 -15.09 -9.88
N ALA A 210 -1.88 -15.97 -10.53
CA ALA A 210 -2.44 -15.70 -11.84
C ALA A 210 -3.53 -14.63 -11.74
N VAL A 211 -3.42 -13.59 -12.56
CA VAL A 211 -4.39 -12.51 -12.73
C VAL A 211 -4.50 -12.24 -14.23
N PRO A 212 -5.27 -13.06 -14.98
CA PRO A 212 -5.38 -12.94 -16.44
C PRO A 212 -5.85 -11.55 -16.92
N GLN A 213 -6.53 -10.79 -16.06
CA GLN A 213 -7.03 -9.44 -16.32
C GLN A 213 -5.92 -8.39 -16.45
N LEU A 214 -4.69 -8.71 -16.04
CA LEU A 214 -3.52 -7.86 -16.29
C LEU A 214 -3.10 -7.85 -17.77
N SER A 215 -3.61 -8.79 -18.57
CA SER A 215 -3.28 -8.87 -19.98
C SER A 215 -3.82 -7.65 -20.71
N GLY A 216 -2.92 -6.84 -21.27
CA GLY A 216 -3.28 -5.59 -21.94
C GLY A 216 -3.77 -4.50 -20.99
N ALA A 217 -3.50 -4.59 -19.68
CA ALA A 217 -3.83 -3.52 -18.74
C ALA A 217 -3.19 -2.19 -19.17
N LYS A 218 -4.02 -1.14 -19.25
CA LYS A 218 -3.59 0.21 -19.66
C LYS A 218 -2.76 0.89 -18.58
N SER A 219 -3.06 0.61 -17.32
CA SER A 219 -2.39 1.22 -16.17
C SER A 219 -2.33 0.26 -14.99
N VAL A 220 -1.23 0.28 -14.24
CA VAL A 220 -1.04 -0.44 -12.98
C VAL A 220 -0.32 0.51 -12.04
N ALA A 221 -0.81 0.65 -10.80
CA ALA A 221 -0.22 1.52 -9.80
C ALA A 221 -0.36 0.92 -8.40
N LEU A 222 0.62 1.16 -7.52
CA LEU A 222 0.59 0.73 -6.13
C LEU A 222 0.19 1.90 -5.21
N ASN A 223 -0.82 1.69 -4.37
CA ASN A 223 -1.08 2.54 -3.22
C ASN A 223 -0.07 2.20 -2.11
N ARG A 224 0.85 3.13 -1.83
CA ARG A 224 1.90 2.90 -0.82
C ARG A 224 1.39 2.86 0.62
N ALA A 225 0.23 3.47 0.91
CA ALA A 225 -0.36 3.42 2.24
C ALA A 225 -1.10 2.11 2.48
N SER A 226 -1.94 1.70 1.54
CA SER A 226 -2.77 0.50 1.71
C SER A 226 -2.09 -0.79 1.22
N GLY A 227 -0.98 -0.68 0.51
CA GLY A 227 -0.33 -1.81 -0.17
C GLY A 227 -1.14 -2.37 -1.35
N GLN A 228 -2.24 -1.74 -1.74
CA GLN A 228 -3.10 -2.27 -2.80
C GLN A 228 -2.59 -1.87 -4.19
N ILE A 229 -2.54 -2.83 -5.11
CA ILE A 229 -2.28 -2.58 -6.52
C ILE A 229 -3.62 -2.29 -7.18
N VAL A 230 -3.74 -1.13 -7.80
CA VAL A 230 -4.90 -0.75 -8.60
C VAL A 230 -4.50 -0.79 -10.07
N PHE A 231 -5.32 -1.41 -10.91
CA PHE A 231 -5.05 -1.47 -12.34
C PHE A 231 -6.31 -1.25 -13.18
N LEU A 232 -6.09 -0.71 -14.38
CA LEU A 232 -7.08 -0.49 -15.42
C LEU A 232 -6.90 -1.53 -16.52
N THR A 233 -7.92 -2.36 -16.75
CA THR A 233 -7.88 -3.37 -17.81
C THR A 233 -7.94 -2.75 -19.20
N ALA A 234 -7.72 -3.58 -20.23
CA ALA A 234 -7.90 -3.18 -21.64
C ALA A 234 -9.33 -2.68 -21.95
N ASP A 235 -10.33 -3.16 -21.20
CA ASP A 235 -11.75 -2.82 -21.36
C ASP A 235 -12.21 -1.69 -20.41
N ASP A 236 -11.28 -0.87 -19.93
CA ASP A 236 -11.54 0.26 -19.02
C ASP A 236 -12.19 -0.13 -17.68
N MET A 237 -11.87 -1.32 -17.16
CA MET A 237 -12.36 -1.78 -15.86
C MET A 237 -11.29 -1.54 -14.78
N VAL A 238 -11.70 -0.97 -13.65
CA VAL A 238 -10.83 -0.77 -12.48
C VAL A 238 -10.85 -2.03 -11.62
N MET A 239 -9.67 -2.57 -11.34
CA MET A 239 -9.48 -3.74 -10.49
C MET A 239 -8.44 -3.46 -9.41
N GLN A 240 -8.54 -4.17 -8.29
CA GLN A 240 -7.60 -4.07 -7.18
C GLN A 240 -7.07 -5.44 -6.78
N ILE A 241 -5.78 -5.49 -6.43
CA ILE A 241 -5.11 -6.66 -5.87
C ILE A 241 -4.56 -6.23 -4.51
N ASP A 242 -4.93 -6.94 -3.46
CA ASP A 242 -4.36 -6.71 -2.13
C ASP A 242 -2.98 -7.37 -2.04
N SER A 243 -1.96 -6.59 -1.66
CA SER A 243 -0.64 -7.15 -1.36
C SER A 243 -0.56 -7.72 0.06
N ALA A 244 -1.50 -7.37 0.94
CA ALA A 244 -1.64 -7.88 2.30
C ALA A 244 -2.57 -9.10 2.35
N VAL A 245 -2.47 -9.86 3.43
CA VAL A 245 -3.08 -11.19 3.51
C VAL A 245 -4.56 -11.12 3.77
N ARG A 246 -5.37 -11.14 2.71
CA ARG A 246 -6.75 -11.60 2.77
C ARG A 246 -7.25 -12.29 1.52
N ASN A 247 -7.80 -13.50 1.72
CA ASN A 247 -8.81 -14.13 0.86
C ASN A 247 -10.16 -13.38 0.95
N LYS A 248 -10.20 -12.08 0.65
CA LYS A 248 -11.48 -11.38 0.52
C LYS A 248 -11.47 -10.47 -0.71
N SER A 249 -12.54 -10.61 -1.48
CA SER A 249 -12.79 -9.89 -2.72
C SER A 249 -12.97 -8.40 -2.43
N VAL A 250 -12.18 -7.55 -3.09
CA VAL A 250 -12.62 -6.18 -3.37
C VAL A 250 -13.33 -6.21 -4.71
N THR A 251 -14.65 -6.22 -4.66
CA THR A 251 -15.47 -5.93 -5.83
C THR A 251 -15.42 -4.43 -6.04
N LEU A 252 -15.06 -3.98 -7.24
CA LEU A 252 -15.44 -2.65 -7.68
C LEU A 252 -16.61 -2.74 -8.65
N ILE A 253 -17.66 -2.04 -8.23
CA ILE A 253 -18.88 -1.71 -8.96
C ILE A 253 -18.50 -0.56 -9.91
N GLY A 254 -19.05 -0.55 -11.13
CA GLY A 254 -18.94 0.60 -12.03
C GLY A 254 -19.46 1.87 -11.34
N ASP A 255 -18.72 2.97 -11.48
CA ASP A 255 -18.97 4.21 -10.75
C ASP A 255 -20.44 4.66 -10.78
N ALA A 256 -20.95 5.10 -9.62
CA ALA A 256 -21.98 6.12 -9.56
C ALA A 256 -21.34 7.49 -9.91
N GLU A 257 -22.12 8.37 -10.53
CA GLU A 257 -21.70 9.68 -11.04
C GLU A 257 -20.81 10.48 -10.06
N PRO A 258 -19.87 11.30 -10.58
CA PRO A 258 -19.10 12.21 -9.74
C PRO A 258 -20.04 13.11 -8.93
N GLU A 259 -19.89 13.12 -7.60
CA GLU A 259 -20.50 14.16 -6.76
C GLU A 259 -19.81 15.49 -7.08
N VAL A 260 -20.45 16.28 -7.93
CA VAL A 260 -20.11 17.69 -8.12
C VAL A 260 -20.38 18.40 -6.79
N ASN A 261 -19.36 19.02 -6.20
CA ASN A 261 -19.55 20.05 -5.19
C ASN A 261 -20.40 21.16 -5.83
N SER A 262 -21.71 21.11 -5.61
CA SER A 262 -22.67 22.11 -6.08
C SER A 262 -22.39 23.46 -5.40
N GLY A 263 -21.47 24.21 -5.97
CA GLY A 263 -20.97 25.44 -5.41
C GLY A 263 -20.18 26.27 -6.41
N LEU A 264 -20.58 26.30 -7.67
CA LEU A 264 -20.12 27.33 -8.62
C LEU A 264 -21.30 27.83 -9.45
N THR A 265 -21.54 29.12 -9.24
CA THR A 265 -22.58 30.00 -9.77
C THR A 265 -22.62 30.02 -11.31
N SER A 266 -23.83 29.89 -11.85
CA SER A 266 -24.20 30.37 -13.19
C SER A 266 -23.76 31.84 -13.34
N ILE A 267 -22.89 32.13 -14.31
CA ILE A 267 -22.63 33.50 -14.75
C ILE A 267 -22.55 33.54 -16.28
N ARG A 268 -23.69 33.96 -16.85
CA ARG A 268 -23.89 34.78 -18.07
C ARG A 268 -23.71 34.12 -19.44
N SER A 269 -24.84 33.74 -20.06
CA SER A 269 -25.01 33.98 -21.50
C SER A 269 -25.06 35.50 -21.71
N HIS A 270 -24.24 36.00 -22.64
CA HIS A 270 -24.48 37.30 -23.25
C HIS A 270 -25.56 37.06 -24.31
N ASP A 271 -26.75 37.60 -24.05
CA ASP A 271 -27.82 37.70 -25.04
C ASP A 271 -27.51 38.92 -25.93
N ASP A 272 -26.98 38.67 -27.12
CA ASP A 272 -26.90 39.69 -28.17
C ASP A 272 -28.02 39.42 -29.19
N HIS A 273 -29.19 39.98 -28.91
CA HIS A 273 -30.25 40.22 -29.88
C HIS A 273 -29.83 41.29 -30.89
N TYR A 274 -29.83 40.96 -32.19
CA TYR A 274 -30.35 41.72 -33.37
C TYR A 274 -30.27 40.72 -34.54
N GLY A 275 -31.26 40.41 -35.38
CA GLY A 275 -32.31 41.21 -36.01
C GLY A 275 -32.27 40.82 -37.49
N HIS A 276 -33.30 40.14 -37.98
CA HIS A 276 -33.47 39.87 -39.42
C HIS A 276 -33.65 41.20 -40.17
N ASP A 277 -33.08 41.30 -41.39
CA ASP A 277 -33.76 41.69 -42.64
C ASP A 277 -32.71 41.88 -43.77
N ASP A 278 -32.77 40.96 -44.74
CA ASP A 278 -32.84 41.12 -46.20
C ASP A 278 -32.03 42.19 -46.98
N ASP A 279 -31.52 41.69 -48.13
CA ASP A 279 -31.30 42.31 -49.45
C ASP A 279 -29.94 42.98 -49.82
N ASP A 280 -29.32 42.31 -50.80
CA ASP A 280 -28.75 42.81 -52.06
C ASP A 280 -27.36 43.51 -52.13
N ASP A 281 -26.65 43.06 -53.19
CA ASP A 281 -25.66 43.71 -54.05
C ASP A 281 -24.15 43.69 -53.69
N ASP A 282 -23.46 42.88 -54.52
CA ASP A 282 -22.31 43.20 -55.36
C ASP A 282 -20.93 43.57 -54.77
N ASP A 283 -19.98 42.73 -55.20
CA ASP A 283 -18.67 43.04 -55.76
C ASP A 283 -17.46 43.44 -54.87
N ASP A 284 -16.38 42.73 -55.23
CA ASP A 284 -14.97 43.11 -55.24
C ASP A 284 -14.14 43.09 -53.93
N ASP A 285 -13.34 42.02 -53.86
CA ASP A 285 -11.88 42.01 -53.76
C ASP A 285 -11.15 42.61 -52.54
N ASP A 286 -10.24 41.76 -52.05
CA ASP A 286 -8.95 42.04 -51.43
C ASP A 286 -8.92 42.75 -50.05
N ASP A 287 -8.66 41.98 -48.98
CA ASP A 287 -7.32 42.00 -48.37
C ASP A 287 -7.22 41.14 -47.08
N HIS A 288 -6.24 40.23 -47.10
CA HIS A 288 -5.42 39.79 -45.98
C HIS A 288 -6.03 39.67 -44.56
N GLY A 289 -6.71 38.56 -44.32
CA GLY A 289 -6.89 37.99 -42.98
C GLY A 289 -6.46 36.53 -42.96
N SER A 290 -5.16 36.25 -42.76
CA SER A 290 -4.69 34.92 -42.40
C SER A 290 -5.14 34.59 -40.98
N GLY A 291 -6.43 34.39 -40.79
CA GLY A 291 -6.96 33.68 -39.66
C GLY A 291 -6.60 32.22 -39.85
N SER A 292 -5.54 31.76 -39.18
CA SER A 292 -5.48 30.37 -38.75
C SER A 292 -6.58 30.17 -37.70
N GLY A 293 -7.84 30.23 -38.16
CA GLY A 293 -8.97 29.63 -37.47
C GLY A 293 -8.76 28.12 -37.54
N GLY A 294 -7.94 27.61 -36.63
CA GLY A 294 -7.99 26.21 -36.27
C GLY A 294 -9.38 25.99 -35.69
N GLY A 295 -10.29 25.46 -36.50
CA GLY A 295 -11.63 25.13 -36.05
C GLY A 295 -11.56 24.30 -34.78
N GLU A 296 -12.40 24.66 -33.80
CA GLU A 296 -12.60 23.85 -32.60
C GLU A 296 -13.03 22.45 -33.04
N VAL A 297 -12.11 21.50 -32.99
CA VAL A 297 -12.44 20.09 -33.21
C VAL A 297 -13.09 19.61 -31.92
N GLU A 298 -14.41 19.41 -31.98
CA GLU A 298 -15.19 18.81 -30.91
C GLU A 298 -14.57 17.46 -30.52
N VAL A 299 -14.16 17.32 -29.26
CA VAL A 299 -13.59 16.09 -28.73
C VAL A 299 -14.73 15.10 -28.46
N LYS A 300 -14.95 14.17 -29.39
CA LYS A 300 -16.10 13.23 -29.34
C LYS A 300 -15.90 12.01 -28.44
N SER A 301 -14.66 11.71 -28.02
CA SER A 301 -14.41 10.68 -27.01
C SER A 301 -13.03 10.84 -26.35
N ASN A 302 -12.93 10.38 -25.11
CA ASN A 302 -11.69 10.32 -24.33
C ASN A 302 -11.46 8.88 -23.89
N GLU A 303 -10.20 8.47 -23.80
CA GLU A 303 -9.79 7.17 -23.27
C GLU A 303 -9.04 7.37 -21.95
N ILE A 304 -9.30 6.52 -20.95
CA ILE A 304 -8.51 6.53 -19.72
C ILE A 304 -7.16 5.86 -20.00
N VAL A 305 -6.07 6.60 -19.81
CA VAL A 305 -4.70 6.11 -20.06
C VAL A 305 -3.94 5.81 -18.78
N GLN A 306 -4.34 6.41 -17.66
CA GLN A 306 -3.71 6.15 -16.36
C GLN A 306 -4.74 6.21 -15.24
N LEU A 307 -4.56 5.33 -14.26
CA LEU A 307 -5.28 5.36 -13.00
C LEU A 307 -4.28 5.28 -11.85
N VAL A 308 -4.30 6.26 -10.96
CA VAL A 308 -3.36 6.33 -9.82
C VAL A 308 -4.13 6.44 -8.51
N PRO A 309 -4.00 5.48 -7.57
CA PRO A 309 -4.72 5.53 -6.31
C PRO A 309 -4.25 6.70 -5.44
N ALA A 310 -5.20 7.35 -4.77
CA ALA A 310 -4.94 8.32 -3.71
C ALA A 310 -4.64 7.58 -2.39
N LEU A 311 -4.00 8.29 -1.45
CA LEU A 311 -3.61 7.72 -0.15
C LEU A 311 -4.77 7.32 0.74
N ASP A 312 -5.94 7.92 0.53
CA ASP A 312 -7.12 7.66 1.34
C ASP A 312 -7.66 6.22 1.18
N GLY A 313 -7.15 5.48 0.18
CA GLY A 313 -7.52 4.11 -0.13
C GLY A 313 -8.89 3.97 -0.78
N VAL A 314 -9.59 5.09 -0.99
CA VAL A 314 -10.97 5.12 -1.49
C VAL A 314 -11.14 6.02 -2.70
N GLN A 315 -10.10 6.71 -3.15
CA GLN A 315 -10.12 7.53 -4.36
C GLN A 315 -8.95 7.19 -5.29
N ALA A 316 -9.11 7.53 -6.58
CA ALA A 316 -8.04 7.46 -7.58
C ALA A 316 -8.12 8.61 -8.57
N TYR A 317 -6.95 9.06 -9.02
CA TYR A 317 -6.75 10.01 -10.11
C TYR A 317 -6.86 9.28 -11.45
N LYS A 318 -7.86 9.67 -12.26
CA LYS A 318 -8.03 9.21 -13.65
C LYS A 318 -7.40 10.23 -14.60
N VAL A 319 -6.50 9.78 -15.48
CA VAL A 319 -5.92 10.61 -16.54
C VAL A 319 -6.52 10.20 -17.87
N TYR A 320 -7.05 11.19 -18.59
CA TYR A 320 -7.68 10.99 -19.89
C TYR A 320 -6.76 11.44 -21.03
N LYS A 321 -6.88 10.76 -22.16
CA LYS A 321 -6.29 11.17 -23.43
C LYS A 321 -7.41 11.32 -24.49
N PRO A 322 -7.45 12.41 -25.26
CA PRO A 322 -8.36 12.53 -26.39
C PRO A 322 -8.08 11.47 -27.45
N THR A 323 -9.14 10.90 -28.01
CA THR A 323 -9.03 9.94 -29.12
C THR A 323 -8.82 10.60 -30.48
N ALA A 324 -9.14 11.89 -30.61
CA ALA A 324 -8.89 12.73 -31.78
C ALA A 324 -7.81 13.78 -31.52
N TYR A 325 -7.02 14.14 -32.53
CA TYR A 325 -5.98 15.16 -32.41
C TYR A 325 -6.59 16.53 -32.09
N VAL A 326 -6.31 17.06 -30.89
CA VAL A 326 -6.73 18.41 -30.48
C VAL A 326 -5.51 19.32 -30.54
N SER A 327 -5.68 20.52 -31.11
CA SER A 327 -4.61 21.53 -31.14
C SER A 327 -4.07 21.82 -29.74
N PRO A 328 -2.74 21.92 -29.54
CA PRO A 328 -2.13 22.22 -28.24
C PRO A 328 -2.63 23.52 -27.58
N THR A 329 -3.20 24.45 -28.36
CA THR A 329 -3.76 25.72 -27.89
C THR A 329 -5.15 25.61 -27.27
N ALA A 330 -5.93 24.57 -27.57
CA ALA A 330 -7.26 24.37 -26.98
C ALA A 330 -7.18 23.93 -25.49
N SER A 331 -6.03 23.41 -25.06
CA SER A 331 -5.78 23.00 -23.67
C SER A 331 -5.73 24.19 -22.70
N ASP A 332 -5.31 25.38 -23.14
CA ASP A 332 -5.13 26.50 -22.21
C ASP A 332 -6.47 27.07 -21.70
N VAL A 333 -7.56 26.84 -22.43
CA VAL A 333 -8.94 27.27 -22.10
C VAL A 333 -9.53 26.46 -20.93
N CYS A 334 -9.06 25.23 -20.67
CA CYS A 334 -9.56 24.41 -19.56
C CYS A 334 -9.03 24.82 -18.18
N ASN A 335 -7.90 25.53 -18.13
CA ASN A 335 -7.31 26.02 -16.89
C ASN A 335 -8.22 26.98 -16.12
N ASP A 336 -9.12 27.69 -16.82
CA ASP A 336 -9.98 28.71 -16.21
C ASP A 336 -11.28 28.14 -15.61
N GLN A 337 -11.62 26.88 -15.92
CA GLN A 337 -12.86 26.23 -15.47
C GLN A 337 -12.68 25.10 -14.44
N GLY A 338 -11.44 24.74 -14.08
CA GLY A 338 -11.16 23.88 -12.93
C GLY A 338 -11.30 22.37 -13.16
N SER A 339 -11.22 21.88 -14.41
CA SER A 339 -11.24 20.46 -14.72
C SER A 339 -10.08 20.08 -15.65
N ASN A 340 -8.91 19.83 -15.08
CA ASN A 340 -7.64 19.68 -15.81
C ASN A 340 -7.43 18.28 -16.43
N GLY A 341 -8.48 17.56 -16.85
CA GLY A 341 -8.34 16.19 -17.39
C GLY A 341 -7.82 15.12 -16.40
N VAL A 342 -7.68 15.47 -15.12
CA VAL A 342 -7.45 14.57 -13.99
C VAL A 342 -8.70 14.60 -13.12
N PHE A 343 -9.21 13.43 -12.73
CA PHE A 343 -10.43 13.34 -11.91
C PHE A 343 -10.24 12.43 -10.72
N LEU A 344 -10.73 12.87 -9.56
CA LEU A 344 -10.77 12.06 -8.35
C LEU A 344 -12.05 11.23 -8.38
N ALA A 345 -11.93 9.94 -8.67
CA ALA A 345 -13.04 9.00 -8.67
C ALA A 345 -13.05 8.18 -7.39
N ARG A 346 -14.22 7.95 -6.81
CA ARG A 346 -14.37 7.03 -5.67
C ARG A 346 -14.13 5.59 -6.14
N LEU A 347 -13.20 4.91 -5.49
CA LEU A 347 -12.99 3.47 -5.54
C LEU A 347 -14.02 2.71 -4.67
N SER A 348 -15.19 3.27 -4.31
CA SER A 348 -16.21 2.53 -3.51
C SER A 348 -17.64 3.05 -3.66
N SER A 349 -18.61 2.12 -3.63
CA SER A 349 -20.03 2.38 -3.33
C SER A 349 -20.54 1.41 -2.24
N SER A 350 -21.48 1.87 -1.42
CA SER A 350 -21.95 1.23 -0.18
C SER A 350 -22.94 0.06 -0.35
N SER A 351 -23.03 -0.57 -1.53
CA SER A 351 -24.05 -1.61 -1.77
C SER A 351 -23.52 -3.04 -1.55
N ASN A 352 -24.05 -3.70 -0.53
CA ASN A 352 -23.68 -5.03 -0.04
C ASN A 352 -24.01 -6.24 -0.95
N ASN A 353 -24.30 -6.07 -2.24
CA ASN A 353 -24.79 -7.15 -3.09
C ASN A 353 -24.06 -7.24 -4.44
N ALA A 354 -22.90 -7.92 -4.45
CA ALA A 354 -22.32 -8.49 -5.67
C ALA A 354 -21.55 -9.76 -5.31
N GLU A 355 -21.84 -10.86 -6.01
CA GLU A 355 -21.27 -12.20 -5.75
C GLU A 355 -19.76 -12.27 -6.02
N LYS A 356 -18.99 -12.10 -4.94
CA LYS A 356 -17.66 -12.65 -4.57
C LYS A 356 -16.78 -13.32 -5.66
N LYS A 357 -15.66 -12.67 -6.05
CA LYS A 357 -14.36 -13.33 -6.39
C LYS A 357 -13.15 -12.45 -6.02
N ALA A 358 -12.09 -13.05 -5.49
CA ALA A 358 -10.94 -12.38 -4.89
C ALA A 358 -9.61 -12.77 -5.56
N PHE A 359 -8.68 -11.83 -5.69
CA PHE A 359 -7.25 -12.07 -5.92
C PHE A 359 -6.49 -11.57 -4.68
N ALA A 360 -5.66 -12.42 -4.10
CA ALA A 360 -4.90 -12.18 -2.88
C ALA A 360 -3.47 -12.69 -3.00
N ILE A 361 -2.50 -11.82 -2.70
CA ILE A 361 -1.08 -12.17 -2.59
C ILE A 361 -0.85 -12.65 -1.17
N ASP A 362 -1.03 -13.95 -0.96
CA ASP A 362 -1.10 -14.53 0.38
C ASP A 362 0.27 -14.80 1.01
N THR A 363 0.59 -14.09 2.10
CA THR A 363 1.76 -14.33 2.96
C THR A 363 1.43 -14.93 4.34
N TYR A 364 0.16 -15.24 4.70
CA TYR A 364 -0.21 -15.76 6.04
C TYR A 364 -1.25 -16.90 6.03
N SER A 365 -1.89 -17.24 4.91
CA SER A 365 -2.95 -18.25 4.78
C SER A 365 -2.72 -19.33 3.70
N SER A 366 -1.47 -19.75 3.48
CA SER A 366 -1.13 -21.08 2.90
C SER A 366 -1.79 -21.54 1.58
N ARG A 367 -2.45 -20.68 0.79
CA ARG A 367 -3.16 -21.09 -0.45
C ARG A 367 -2.69 -20.35 -1.72
N SER A 368 -1.39 -20.31 -1.94
CA SER A 368 -0.86 -20.09 -3.30
C SER A 368 -0.99 -21.41 -4.10
N GLY A 369 -1.81 -21.42 -5.16
CA GLY A 369 -1.89 -22.55 -6.12
C GLY A 369 -3.28 -23.01 -6.59
N GLY A 370 -4.38 -22.35 -6.21
CA GLY A 370 -5.74 -22.77 -6.64
C GLY A 370 -6.16 -22.16 -8.00
N GLU A 371 -6.69 -23.00 -8.89
CA GLU A 371 -7.35 -22.55 -10.12
C GLU A 371 -8.58 -21.68 -9.78
N LEU A 372 -8.65 -20.47 -10.34
CA LEU A 372 -9.72 -19.51 -10.06
C LEU A 372 -11.03 -19.99 -10.70
N PRO A 373 -12.17 -19.96 -9.98
CA PRO A 373 -13.46 -20.29 -10.59
C PRO A 373 -13.84 -19.26 -11.67
N PRO A 374 -14.64 -19.63 -12.68
CA PRO A 374 -14.83 -18.89 -13.95
C PRO A 374 -15.30 -17.43 -13.81
N VAL A 375 -14.61 -16.50 -14.48
CA VAL A 375 -14.78 -15.04 -14.40
C VAL A 375 -16.17 -14.60 -14.89
N ILE A 376 -16.86 -13.74 -14.13
CA ILE A 376 -18.01 -12.97 -14.62
C ILE A 376 -17.47 -11.65 -15.17
N LYS A 377 -17.94 -11.27 -16.36
CA LYS A 377 -17.55 -10.05 -17.07
C LYS A 377 -17.97 -8.81 -16.26
N PRO A 378 -17.04 -7.96 -15.79
CA PRO A 378 -17.38 -6.74 -15.07
C PRO A 378 -18.04 -5.69 -15.99
N THR A 379 -18.70 -4.71 -15.39
CA THR A 379 -19.36 -3.61 -16.09
C THR A 379 -18.31 -2.54 -16.47
N PRO A 380 -18.30 -2.04 -17.72
CA PRO A 380 -17.37 -0.99 -18.15
C PRO A 380 -17.48 0.28 -17.29
N ALA A 381 -16.39 1.04 -17.16
CA ALA A 381 -16.47 2.39 -16.62
C ALA A 381 -17.38 3.26 -17.50
N VAL A 382 -18.21 4.09 -16.87
CA VAL A 382 -19.13 4.99 -17.58
C VAL A 382 -18.35 6.20 -18.08
N ASP A 383 -18.50 6.51 -19.36
CA ASP A 383 -17.94 7.72 -19.94
C ASP A 383 -18.54 8.97 -19.28
N PRO A 384 -17.73 9.98 -18.99
CA PRO A 384 -18.23 11.25 -18.51
C PRO A 384 -19.23 11.89 -19.49
N SER A 385 -20.27 12.54 -18.96
CA SER A 385 -21.31 13.18 -19.77
C SER A 385 -20.73 14.28 -20.68
N ALA A 386 -21.33 14.50 -21.86
CA ALA A 386 -20.92 15.50 -22.85
C ALA A 386 -20.78 16.95 -22.33
N ASN A 387 -21.38 17.27 -21.17
CA ASN A 387 -21.24 18.58 -20.51
C ASN A 387 -19.89 18.74 -19.76
N GLN A 388 -19.02 17.73 -19.76
CA GLN A 388 -17.66 17.73 -19.19
C GLN A 388 -16.60 17.90 -20.29
N SER A 389 -16.90 18.67 -21.33
CA SER A 389 -16.11 18.83 -22.57
C SER A 389 -14.70 19.44 -22.40
N CYS A 390 -14.28 19.79 -21.18
CA CYS A 390 -12.96 20.34 -20.89
C CYS A 390 -11.92 19.30 -20.40
N MET A 391 -11.86 18.12 -21.02
CA MET A 391 -11.09 16.99 -20.50
C MET A 391 -9.59 16.96 -20.86
N ASN A 392 -9.01 18.00 -21.44
CA ASN A 392 -7.74 17.83 -22.15
C ASN A 392 -6.68 18.90 -21.87
N ASP A 393 -6.01 18.74 -20.73
CA ASP A 393 -4.74 19.44 -20.46
C ASP A 393 -3.50 18.76 -21.07
N ASN A 394 -3.70 17.75 -21.93
CA ASN A 394 -2.62 17.02 -22.60
C ASN A 394 -1.60 16.43 -21.60
N PHE A 395 -2.09 15.91 -20.47
CA PHE A 395 -1.27 15.17 -19.52
C PHE A 395 -0.90 13.80 -20.08
N ALA A 396 0.39 13.51 -20.12
CA ALA A 396 0.90 12.19 -20.47
C ALA A 396 0.83 11.23 -19.27
N SER A 397 1.10 11.74 -18.06
CA SER A 397 1.00 10.98 -16.82
C SER A 397 0.98 11.89 -15.59
N VAL A 398 0.53 11.35 -14.47
CA VAL A 398 0.61 11.95 -13.14
C VAL A 398 1.29 11.01 -12.14
N LEU A 399 1.99 11.62 -11.18
CA LEU A 399 2.74 10.98 -10.11
C LEU A 399 2.39 11.69 -8.79
N PRO A 400 1.72 11.01 -7.84
CA PRO A 400 1.36 11.63 -6.58
C PRO A 400 2.60 11.81 -5.70
N LEU A 401 2.70 13.00 -5.11
CA LEU A 401 3.65 13.35 -4.05
C LEU A 401 2.86 13.30 -2.72
N LEU A 402 2.74 12.08 -2.22
CA LEU A 402 1.92 11.63 -1.11
C LEU A 402 2.11 12.43 0.20
N GLN A 403 3.35 12.77 0.56
CA GLN A 403 3.70 13.55 1.75
C GLN A 403 3.32 15.02 1.60
N SER A 404 3.54 15.58 0.41
CA SER A 404 3.36 17.01 0.12
C SER A 404 1.94 17.43 -0.24
N GLY A 405 1.01 16.48 -0.41
CA GLY A 405 -0.36 16.77 -0.86
C GLY A 405 -0.40 17.40 -2.26
N SER A 406 0.53 17.02 -3.12
CA SER A 406 0.65 17.54 -4.49
C SER A 406 0.68 16.40 -5.51
N LEU A 407 0.39 16.71 -6.77
CA LEU A 407 0.61 15.81 -7.91
C LEU A 407 1.64 16.43 -8.83
N LEU A 408 2.64 15.64 -9.19
CA LEU A 408 3.54 15.97 -10.28
C LEU A 408 2.93 15.44 -11.58
N ALA A 409 2.81 16.29 -12.60
CA ALA A 409 2.25 15.89 -13.89
C ALA A 409 3.25 16.13 -15.02
N VAL A 410 3.25 15.22 -15.98
CA VAL A 410 3.96 15.38 -17.26
C VAL A 410 2.96 15.94 -18.26
N LYS A 411 3.14 17.19 -18.66
CA LYS A 411 2.26 17.88 -19.60
C LYS A 411 2.97 18.03 -20.94
N GLY A 412 2.27 17.81 -22.06
CA GLY A 412 2.76 18.26 -23.36
C GLY A 412 2.75 19.79 -23.43
N SER A 413 3.82 20.41 -23.90
CA SER A 413 3.89 21.87 -24.02
C SER A 413 3.11 22.35 -25.24
N SER A 414 2.45 23.50 -25.09
CA SER A 414 1.71 24.17 -26.18
C SER A 414 2.62 24.78 -27.25
N SER A 415 3.93 24.92 -26.97
CA SER A 415 4.87 25.64 -27.84
C SER A 415 5.49 24.80 -28.96
N SER A 416 5.54 23.46 -28.84
CA SER A 416 6.14 22.60 -29.87
C SER A 416 5.75 21.12 -29.71
N VAL A 417 5.41 20.48 -30.83
CA VAL A 417 5.05 19.05 -30.90
C VAL A 417 6.19 18.19 -30.36
N GLY A 418 5.88 17.35 -29.38
CA GLY A 418 6.84 16.42 -28.76
C GLY A 418 7.66 16.99 -27.60
N SER A 419 7.53 18.28 -27.28
CA SER A 419 8.11 18.86 -26.06
C SER A 419 7.19 18.65 -24.86
N GLN A 420 7.78 18.32 -23.71
CA GLN A 420 7.05 18.07 -22.46
C GLN A 420 7.59 18.97 -21.35
N GLU A 421 6.78 19.19 -20.31
CA GLU A 421 7.16 19.89 -19.10
C GLU A 421 6.62 19.15 -17.85
N LEU A 422 7.30 19.33 -16.73
CA LEU A 422 6.75 19.00 -15.42
C LEU A 422 5.91 20.16 -14.91
N LYS A 423 4.75 19.82 -14.35
CA LYS A 423 3.84 20.73 -13.66
C LYS A 423 3.51 20.19 -12.27
N LEU A 424 3.21 21.09 -11.35
CA LEU A 424 2.77 20.75 -10.01
C LEU A 424 1.30 21.13 -9.85
N LEU A 425 0.48 20.19 -9.40
CA LEU A 425 -0.93 20.39 -9.10
C LEU A 425 -1.17 20.17 -7.60
N SER A 426 -2.22 20.78 -7.05
CA SER A 426 -2.76 20.39 -5.75
C SER A 426 -3.40 19.00 -5.85
N ALA A 427 -3.16 18.11 -4.89
CA ALA A 427 -3.74 16.76 -4.89
C ALA A 427 -5.26 16.75 -4.66
N ASP A 428 -5.79 17.76 -3.95
CA ASP A 428 -7.20 17.82 -3.58
C ASP A 428 -8.03 18.59 -4.60
N THR A 429 -7.52 19.76 -5.03
CA THR A 429 -8.25 20.66 -5.95
C THR A 429 -7.86 20.44 -7.41
N LEU A 430 -6.77 19.72 -7.68
CA LEU A 430 -6.18 19.54 -9.01
C LEU A 430 -5.80 20.86 -9.71
N ALA A 431 -5.78 21.97 -8.97
CA ALA A 431 -5.37 23.27 -9.48
C ALA A 431 -3.88 23.25 -9.85
N MET A 432 -3.57 23.62 -11.09
CA MET A 432 -2.21 23.71 -11.62
C MET A 432 -1.51 24.96 -11.07
N LYS A 433 -0.29 24.79 -10.56
CA LYS A 433 0.56 25.90 -10.14
C LYS A 433 1.29 26.49 -11.35
N SER A 434 1.71 27.75 -11.24
CA SER A 434 2.46 28.46 -12.29
C SER A 434 3.87 27.91 -12.54
N LEU A 435 4.41 27.14 -11.58
CA LEU A 435 5.72 26.50 -11.66
C LEU A 435 5.78 25.50 -12.82
N ARG A 436 6.92 25.47 -13.52
CA ARG A 436 7.16 24.51 -14.61
C ARG A 436 8.64 24.16 -14.72
N HIS A 437 8.91 22.97 -15.22
CA HIS A 437 10.26 22.52 -15.58
C HIS A 437 10.26 21.89 -16.97
N SER A 438 11.05 22.44 -17.91
CA SER A 438 11.11 21.92 -19.28
C SER A 438 11.83 20.58 -19.34
N LEU A 439 11.19 19.58 -19.94
CA LEU A 439 11.79 18.26 -20.16
C LEU A 439 12.55 18.25 -21.48
N LYS A 440 13.68 17.53 -21.50
CA LYS A 440 14.63 17.49 -22.61
C LYS A 440 14.49 16.23 -23.49
N ALA A 441 13.45 15.43 -23.25
CA ALA A 441 13.06 14.26 -24.04
C ALA A 441 11.54 14.15 -24.11
N SER A 442 11.03 13.44 -25.13
CA SER A 442 9.60 13.20 -25.34
C SER A 442 9.04 12.08 -24.46
N SER A 443 9.91 11.24 -23.89
CA SER A 443 9.53 10.10 -23.04
C SER A 443 10.52 9.92 -21.88
N PRO A 444 10.67 10.91 -20.98
CA PRO A 444 11.57 10.79 -19.85
C PRO A 444 11.03 9.80 -18.81
N GLN A 445 11.93 9.17 -18.08
CA GLN A 445 11.56 8.46 -16.84
C GLN A 445 11.63 9.44 -15.68
N ILE A 446 10.63 9.40 -14.80
CA ILE A 446 10.48 10.35 -13.70
C ILE A 446 10.27 9.58 -12.41
N PHE A 447 11.15 9.79 -11.44
CA PHE A 447 11.16 9.10 -10.16
C PHE A 447 11.23 10.11 -9.00
N PRO A 448 10.12 10.35 -8.28
CA PRO A 448 10.16 11.09 -7.03
C PRO A 448 11.10 10.42 -6.01
N SER A 449 11.77 11.22 -5.18
CA SER A 449 12.54 10.71 -4.04
C SER A 449 11.63 10.04 -3.01
N TYR A 450 12.22 9.22 -2.14
CA TYR A 450 11.49 8.53 -1.07
C TYR A 450 10.76 9.51 -0.11
N ASP A 451 11.35 10.69 0.13
CA ASP A 451 10.76 11.80 0.88
C ASP A 451 9.99 12.81 0.02
N GLU A 452 9.93 12.56 -1.29
CA GLU A 452 9.22 13.36 -2.31
C GLU A 452 9.60 14.84 -2.37
N SER A 453 10.71 15.21 -1.74
CA SER A 453 11.27 16.56 -1.79
C SER A 453 11.96 16.86 -3.12
N GLU A 454 12.34 15.81 -3.85
CA GLU A 454 13.12 15.86 -5.08
C GLU A 454 12.55 14.90 -6.12
N VAL A 455 12.86 15.17 -7.38
CA VAL A 455 12.43 14.38 -8.53
C VAL A 455 13.64 14.11 -9.40
N LEU A 456 13.94 12.84 -9.62
CA LEU A 456 14.93 12.41 -10.57
C LEU A 456 14.30 12.27 -11.96
N VAL A 457 14.92 12.90 -12.95
CA VAL A 457 14.47 12.88 -14.35
C VAL A 457 15.57 12.27 -15.21
N ILE A 458 15.25 11.19 -15.92
CA ILE A 458 16.17 10.48 -16.81
C ILE A 458 15.69 10.64 -18.25
N TYR A 459 16.52 11.24 -19.10
CA TYR A 459 16.20 11.52 -20.50
C TYR A 459 16.64 10.41 -21.47
N GLY A 460 17.48 9.48 -21.01
CA GLY A 460 18.06 8.41 -21.82
C GLY A 460 19.08 8.93 -22.85
N ASN A 461 19.49 8.04 -23.77
CA ASN A 461 20.57 8.32 -24.73
C ASN A 461 20.13 9.17 -25.95
N HIS A 462 18.89 9.68 -25.98
CA HIS A 462 18.33 10.46 -27.09
C HIS A 462 17.72 11.81 -26.64
N PRO A 463 18.51 12.70 -26.02
CA PRO A 463 18.00 14.00 -25.62
C PRO A 463 17.73 14.89 -26.86
N LEU A 464 16.60 15.60 -26.86
CA LEU A 464 16.13 16.45 -27.96
C LEU A 464 16.99 17.71 -28.18
N SER A 465 17.75 18.14 -27.16
CA SER A 465 18.44 19.45 -27.20
C SER A 465 19.64 19.64 -26.26
N SER A 466 20.07 18.64 -25.48
CA SER A 466 21.15 18.79 -24.50
C SER A 466 21.92 17.50 -24.24
N ASN A 467 23.22 17.55 -23.92
CA ASN A 467 24.00 16.38 -23.49
C ASN A 467 23.68 15.89 -22.05
N VAL A 468 22.55 16.31 -21.47
CA VAL A 468 22.17 15.94 -20.11
C VAL A 468 21.42 14.60 -20.15
N ALA A 469 22.05 13.55 -19.63
CA ALA A 469 21.45 12.22 -19.54
C ALA A 469 20.39 12.13 -18.41
N SER A 470 20.63 12.84 -17.31
CA SER A 470 19.75 12.85 -16.14
C SER A 470 19.99 14.08 -15.25
N GLU A 471 18.99 14.45 -14.46
CA GLU A 471 19.06 15.53 -13.48
C GLU A 471 18.12 15.32 -12.29
N VAL A 472 18.44 16.00 -11.19
CA VAL A 472 17.61 16.07 -9.99
C VAL A 472 16.97 17.45 -9.94
N VAL A 473 15.65 17.47 -9.76
CA VAL A 473 14.80 18.66 -9.69
C VAL A 473 14.20 18.76 -8.30
N ASN A 474 14.13 19.95 -7.71
CA ASN A 474 13.43 20.16 -6.45
C ASN A 474 11.90 20.11 -6.69
N ALA A 475 11.19 19.25 -5.95
CA ALA A 475 9.76 19.01 -6.18
C ALA A 475 8.88 20.24 -5.85
N ALA A 476 9.30 21.06 -4.89
CA ALA A 476 8.49 22.19 -4.41
C ALA A 476 8.50 23.39 -5.36
N ASN A 477 9.63 23.64 -6.05
CA ASN A 477 9.80 24.80 -6.92
C ASN A 477 10.11 24.44 -8.39
N LEU A 478 10.26 23.15 -8.70
CA LEU A 478 10.59 22.62 -10.02
C LEU A 478 11.89 23.19 -10.63
N SER A 479 12.86 23.59 -9.79
CA SER A 479 14.19 24.04 -10.24
C SER A 479 15.20 22.89 -10.26
N THR A 480 16.11 22.90 -11.25
CA THR A 480 17.22 21.93 -11.30
C THR A 480 18.15 22.12 -10.10
N LYS A 481 18.32 21.07 -9.31
CA LYS A 481 19.29 21.00 -8.21
C LYS A 481 20.67 20.62 -8.71
N MET A 482 20.77 19.60 -9.55
CA MET A 482 22.03 19.10 -10.12
C MET A 482 21.78 18.24 -11.37
N THR A 483 22.79 18.12 -12.23
CA THR A 483 22.84 17.11 -13.31
C THR A 483 23.58 15.86 -12.82
N ILE A 484 23.29 14.71 -13.42
CA ILE A 484 24.02 13.47 -13.21
C ILE A 484 24.87 13.20 -14.45
N ASP A 485 26.19 13.21 -14.26
CA ASP A 485 27.15 13.17 -15.37
C ASP A 485 27.61 11.72 -15.63
N LYS A 486 26.65 10.83 -15.88
CA LYS A 486 26.88 9.40 -16.15
C LYS A 486 26.25 9.02 -17.49
N ILE A 487 27.07 8.96 -18.52
CA ILE A 487 26.63 8.73 -19.91
C ILE A 487 26.08 7.32 -20.18
N ASN A 488 26.44 6.34 -19.34
CA ASN A 488 25.98 4.96 -19.42
C ASN A 488 24.84 4.67 -18.42
N LEU A 489 24.12 5.70 -17.99
CA LEU A 489 23.02 5.57 -17.04
C LEU A 489 21.79 4.96 -17.73
N LYS A 490 21.33 3.82 -17.22
CA LYS A 490 20.12 3.15 -17.71
C LYS A 490 18.88 3.52 -16.90
N THR A 491 19.01 3.53 -15.58
CA THR A 491 17.96 3.89 -14.63
C THR A 491 18.58 4.32 -13.30
N ALA A 492 17.83 4.97 -12.42
CA ALA A 492 18.30 5.36 -11.11
C ALA A 492 17.14 5.70 -10.17
N ASN A 493 17.41 5.69 -8.87
CA ASN A 493 16.48 6.14 -7.84
C ASN A 493 17.22 6.96 -6.77
N ILE A 494 16.55 7.97 -6.23
CA ILE A 494 17.02 8.66 -5.02
C ILE A 494 16.64 7.78 -3.83
N VAL A 495 17.64 7.39 -3.04
CA VAL A 495 17.50 6.45 -1.92
C VAL A 495 17.85 7.12 -0.60
N ALA A 496 17.63 6.43 0.51
CA ALA A 496 17.85 6.96 1.86
C ALA A 496 19.26 7.55 2.07
N GLN A 497 19.39 8.45 3.05
CA GLN A 497 20.64 9.15 3.40
C GLN A 497 21.22 10.05 2.30
N GLN A 498 20.37 10.71 1.52
CA GLN A 498 20.81 11.62 0.45
C GLN A 498 21.78 10.92 -0.52
N GLN A 499 21.43 9.71 -0.96
CA GLN A 499 22.20 8.96 -1.95
C GLN A 499 21.35 8.77 -3.21
N ILE A 500 21.99 8.46 -4.32
CA ILE A 500 21.35 8.04 -5.56
C ILE A 500 21.92 6.67 -5.93
N LEU A 501 21.04 5.69 -6.10
CA LEU A 501 21.39 4.38 -6.65
C LEU A 501 21.27 4.45 -8.16
N LEU A 502 22.39 4.26 -8.85
CA LEU A 502 22.48 4.24 -10.30
C LEU A 502 22.51 2.80 -10.81
N GLY A 503 21.72 2.51 -11.84
CA GLY A 503 21.82 1.31 -12.66
C GLY A 503 22.44 1.64 -14.00
N LEU A 504 23.64 1.11 -14.24
CA LEU A 504 24.45 1.42 -15.41
C LEU A 504 24.35 0.32 -16.48
N GLU A 505 24.65 0.67 -17.73
CA GLU A 505 24.62 -0.25 -18.87
C GLU A 505 25.69 -1.34 -18.82
N ASP A 506 26.75 -1.16 -18.03
CA ASP A 506 27.87 -2.09 -17.84
C ASP A 506 27.61 -3.12 -16.72
N ASN A 507 26.34 -3.40 -16.42
CA ASN A 507 25.88 -4.32 -15.37
C ASN A 507 26.43 -3.95 -13.98
N LYS A 508 26.55 -2.65 -13.70
CA LYS A 508 26.97 -2.14 -12.39
C LYS A 508 25.84 -1.35 -11.73
N LEU A 509 25.67 -1.58 -10.44
CA LEU A 509 24.97 -0.70 -9.53
C LEU A 509 25.99 0.19 -8.82
N GLU A 510 25.72 1.49 -8.73
CA GLU A 510 26.62 2.46 -8.10
C GLU A 510 25.83 3.40 -7.18
N TRP A 511 26.22 3.50 -5.91
CA TRP A 511 25.68 4.50 -5.00
C TRP A 511 26.55 5.74 -5.07
N ILE A 512 25.94 6.89 -5.36
CA ILE A 512 26.60 8.19 -5.34
C ILE A 512 25.94 9.11 -4.32
N SER A 513 26.66 10.14 -3.84
CA SER A 513 26.04 11.20 -3.04
C SER A 513 25.04 12.00 -3.88
N ASN A 514 23.87 12.31 -3.32
CA ASN A 514 22.90 13.25 -3.89
C ASN A 514 23.34 14.71 -3.66
N SER A 515 24.47 15.05 -4.28
CA SER A 515 25.09 16.37 -4.26
C SER A 515 25.79 16.62 -5.58
N ALA A 516 26.06 17.88 -5.91
CA ALA A 516 26.77 18.26 -7.13
C ALA A 516 28.15 17.58 -7.29
N GLN A 517 28.78 17.14 -6.18
CA GLN A 517 30.06 16.42 -6.22
C GLN A 517 29.94 14.96 -6.70
N GLN A 518 28.74 14.34 -6.62
CA GLN A 518 28.47 12.97 -7.08
C GLN A 518 29.50 11.94 -6.59
N LYS A 519 29.95 12.05 -5.33
CA LYS A 519 30.97 11.17 -4.76
C LYS A 519 30.48 9.71 -4.79
N GLU A 520 31.25 8.81 -5.38
CA GLU A 520 30.98 7.36 -5.32
C GLU A 520 31.11 6.87 -3.87
N LEU A 521 30.06 6.19 -3.42
CA LEU A 521 29.92 5.68 -2.06
C LEU A 521 30.03 4.16 -2.00
N GLY A 522 29.77 3.46 -3.11
CA GLY A 522 29.92 2.02 -3.24
C GLY A 522 29.41 1.53 -4.58
N GLY A 523 29.66 0.26 -4.89
CA GLY A 523 29.16 -0.36 -6.10
C GLY A 523 29.03 -1.86 -5.98
N LEU A 524 28.20 -2.44 -6.86
CA LEU A 524 27.88 -3.86 -6.92
C LEU A 524 27.77 -4.27 -8.39
N THR A 525 28.49 -5.31 -8.79
CA THR A 525 28.32 -5.93 -10.10
C THR A 525 27.12 -6.88 -10.07
N VAL A 526 26.26 -6.79 -11.09
CA VAL A 526 25.14 -7.70 -11.28
C VAL A 526 25.39 -8.63 -12.48
N ASP A 527 24.68 -9.75 -12.51
CA ASP A 527 24.89 -10.86 -13.45
C ASP A 527 24.41 -10.62 -14.89
N GLY A 528 23.69 -9.53 -15.16
CA GLY A 528 23.17 -9.23 -16.49
C GLY A 528 22.59 -7.82 -16.61
N ALA A 529 22.09 -7.51 -17.80
CA ALA A 529 21.57 -6.18 -18.10
C ALA A 529 20.38 -5.83 -17.20
N ILE A 530 20.47 -4.68 -16.52
CA ILE A 530 19.41 -4.17 -15.64
C ILE A 530 18.16 -3.89 -16.48
N ARG A 531 16.98 -4.36 -16.05
CA ARG A 531 15.69 -4.18 -16.73
C ARG A 531 14.81 -3.20 -15.99
N HIS A 532 14.63 -3.41 -14.68
CA HIS A 532 13.83 -2.53 -13.83
C HIS A 532 14.57 -2.23 -12.53
N MET A 533 14.26 -1.07 -11.94
CA MET A 533 14.71 -0.67 -10.62
C MET A 533 13.58 0.06 -9.91
N ALA A 534 13.30 -0.33 -8.67
CA ALA A 534 12.31 0.32 -7.82
C ALA A 534 12.82 0.38 -6.37
N THR A 535 12.28 1.31 -5.58
CA THR A 535 12.74 1.59 -4.21
C THR A 535 11.54 1.71 -3.26
N SER A 536 11.70 1.26 -2.02
CA SER A 536 10.72 1.38 -0.95
C SER A 536 10.43 2.84 -0.59
N ALA A 537 9.28 3.08 0.07
CA ALA A 537 8.85 4.42 0.46
C ALA A 537 9.80 5.12 1.44
N ASP A 538 10.58 4.37 2.23
CA ASP A 538 11.61 4.89 3.14
C ASP A 538 12.99 5.07 2.47
N GLY A 539 13.15 4.62 1.22
CA GLY A 539 14.41 4.67 0.50
C GLY A 539 15.45 3.64 0.96
N ILE A 540 15.18 2.80 1.96
CA ILE A 540 16.17 1.92 2.58
C ILE A 540 16.40 0.66 1.72
N VAL A 541 15.38 0.19 1.02
CA VAL A 541 15.45 -1.03 0.20
C VAL A 541 15.20 -0.71 -1.26
N SER A 542 16.01 -1.26 -2.15
CA SER A 542 15.75 -1.24 -3.59
C SER A 542 15.72 -2.65 -4.16
N ALA A 543 14.91 -2.83 -5.20
CA ALA A 543 14.84 -4.05 -6.00
C ALA A 543 15.31 -3.76 -7.42
N ILE A 544 16.14 -4.65 -7.95
CA ILE A 544 16.74 -4.55 -9.27
C ILE A 544 16.51 -5.88 -9.97
N THR A 545 15.85 -5.84 -11.12
CA THR A 545 15.77 -7.02 -11.99
C THR A 545 16.83 -6.90 -13.08
N THR A 546 17.61 -7.94 -13.27
CA THR A 546 18.46 -8.16 -14.46
C THR A 546 17.74 -9.09 -15.41
N GLU A 547 18.32 -9.41 -16.56
CA GLU A 547 17.75 -10.39 -17.49
C GLU A 547 17.39 -11.74 -16.85
N ASN A 548 18.14 -12.16 -15.82
CA ASN A 548 18.03 -13.50 -15.25
C ASN A 548 17.84 -13.52 -13.72
N SER A 549 17.88 -12.37 -13.04
CA SER A 549 17.88 -12.32 -11.58
C SER A 549 17.11 -11.15 -11.01
N LEU A 550 16.66 -11.32 -9.76
CA LEU A 550 16.20 -10.27 -8.87
C LEU A 550 17.25 -10.07 -7.77
N TYR A 551 17.71 -8.84 -7.60
CA TYR A 551 18.50 -8.38 -6.47
C TYR A 551 17.64 -7.49 -5.59
N ILE A 552 17.65 -7.75 -4.29
CA ILE A 552 17.12 -6.83 -3.27
C ILE A 552 18.32 -6.34 -2.48
N VAL A 553 18.49 -5.03 -2.39
CA VAL A 553 19.66 -4.40 -1.78
C VAL A 553 19.26 -3.49 -0.63
N ASP A 554 20.11 -3.44 0.40
CA ASP A 554 20.04 -2.47 1.48
C ASP A 554 20.86 -1.24 1.08
N ASN A 555 20.21 -0.10 0.89
CA ASN A 555 20.86 1.14 0.45
C ASN A 555 21.71 1.79 1.56
N MET A 556 21.43 1.47 2.82
CA MET A 556 22.18 1.98 3.97
C MET A 556 23.51 1.26 4.11
N LYS A 557 23.49 -0.07 3.94
CA LYS A 557 24.67 -0.94 4.01
C LYS A 557 25.36 -1.15 2.67
N ARG A 558 24.70 -0.81 1.56
CA ARG A 558 25.14 -1.03 0.16
C ARG A 558 25.46 -2.50 -0.10
N SER A 559 24.60 -3.38 0.38
CA SER A 559 24.79 -4.83 0.35
C SER A 559 23.58 -5.53 -0.24
N VAL A 560 23.80 -6.68 -0.87
CA VAL A 560 22.72 -7.58 -1.29
C VAL A 560 22.06 -8.19 -0.06
N LEU A 561 20.75 -8.03 0.06
CA LEU A 561 19.91 -8.75 1.02
C LEU A 561 19.45 -10.07 0.42
N VAL A 562 19.04 -10.04 -0.84
CA VAL A 562 18.48 -11.21 -1.54
C VAL A 562 18.98 -11.24 -2.98
N HIS A 563 19.32 -12.44 -3.45
CA HIS A 563 19.54 -12.73 -4.86
C HIS A 563 18.72 -13.96 -5.24
N GLN A 564 17.85 -13.82 -6.24
CA GLN A 564 16.99 -14.90 -6.76
C GLN A 564 17.09 -14.95 -8.28
N THR A 565 17.07 -16.16 -8.85
CA THR A 565 16.90 -16.34 -10.29
C THR A 565 15.47 -15.97 -10.67
N LEU A 566 15.31 -15.16 -11.71
CA LEU A 566 14.02 -14.65 -12.18
C LEU A 566 14.07 -14.35 -13.68
N ILE A 567 13.03 -14.75 -14.42
CA ILE A 567 12.87 -14.37 -15.83
C ILE A 567 12.23 -12.97 -15.87
N SER A 568 13.05 -11.92 -15.99
CA SER A 568 12.54 -10.54 -15.92
C SER A 568 11.85 -10.06 -17.18
N SER A 569 12.01 -10.74 -18.32
CA SER A 569 11.40 -10.36 -19.59
C SER A 569 9.86 -10.38 -19.56
N ALA A 570 9.26 -11.05 -18.59
CA ALA A 570 7.81 -11.10 -18.39
C ALA A 570 7.29 -9.98 -17.45
N ILE A 571 8.17 -9.22 -16.81
CA ILE A 571 7.80 -8.21 -15.80
C ILE A 571 7.51 -6.88 -16.50
N ASN A 572 6.31 -6.35 -16.25
CA ASN A 572 5.90 -5.03 -16.74
C ASN A 572 6.13 -3.95 -15.69
N PHE A 573 5.86 -4.26 -14.41
CA PHE A 573 6.01 -3.31 -13.30
C PHE A 573 6.69 -3.97 -12.10
N LEU A 574 7.51 -3.19 -11.40
CA LEU A 574 8.21 -3.61 -10.20
C LEU A 574 7.90 -2.62 -9.07
N TYR A 575 7.47 -3.14 -7.93
CA TYR A 575 7.20 -2.36 -6.73
C TYR A 575 7.97 -2.92 -5.54
N VAL A 576 8.34 -2.04 -4.61
CA VAL A 576 9.07 -2.41 -3.39
C VAL A 576 8.33 -1.83 -2.20
N LEU A 577 7.97 -2.72 -1.28
CA LEU A 577 7.50 -2.40 0.06
C LEU A 577 8.65 -2.67 1.05
N GLU A 578 8.48 -2.29 2.31
CA GLU A 578 9.51 -2.47 3.34
C GLU A 578 9.87 -3.95 3.58
N ASP A 579 8.91 -4.85 3.36
CA ASP A 579 9.02 -6.27 3.68
C ASP A 579 9.05 -7.21 2.46
N LYS A 580 8.62 -6.73 1.29
CA LYS A 580 8.51 -7.54 0.07
C LYS A 580 8.68 -6.75 -1.22
N VAL A 581 9.06 -7.48 -2.26
CA VAL A 581 9.07 -6.99 -3.64
C VAL A 581 7.90 -7.62 -4.39
N ILE A 582 7.26 -6.83 -5.24
CA ILE A 582 6.13 -7.25 -6.07
C ILE A 582 6.51 -7.03 -7.53
N ALA A 583 6.49 -8.10 -8.33
CA ALA A 583 6.71 -8.06 -9.76
C ALA A 583 5.39 -8.38 -10.48
N VAL A 584 4.90 -7.43 -11.28
CA VAL A 584 3.65 -7.57 -12.03
C VAL A 584 3.98 -7.97 -13.46
N THR A 585 3.42 -9.08 -13.92
CA THR A 585 3.55 -9.59 -15.29
C THR A 585 2.29 -9.30 -16.10
N SER A 586 2.24 -9.71 -17.36
CA SER A 586 1.03 -9.61 -18.19
C SER A 586 -0.09 -10.56 -17.78
N SER A 587 0.17 -11.56 -16.93
CA SER A 587 -0.80 -12.59 -16.58
C SER A 587 -0.89 -12.89 -15.09
N GLY A 588 -0.14 -12.16 -14.25
CA GLY A 588 -0.11 -12.40 -12.83
C GLY A 588 0.80 -11.46 -12.03
N VAL A 589 0.92 -11.77 -10.75
CA VAL A 589 1.78 -11.05 -9.81
C VAL A 589 2.63 -12.05 -9.05
N ASP A 590 3.94 -11.81 -9.04
CA ASP A 590 4.91 -12.51 -8.24
C ASP A 590 5.31 -11.66 -7.04
N TYR A 591 5.53 -12.28 -5.89
CA TYR A 591 6.02 -11.60 -4.70
C TYR A 591 7.23 -12.31 -4.10
N TYR A 592 8.09 -11.52 -3.46
CA TYR A 592 9.29 -11.95 -2.77
C TYR A 592 9.35 -11.25 -1.41
N GLN A 593 8.79 -11.89 -0.39
CA GLN A 593 8.84 -11.38 0.98
C GLN A 593 10.17 -11.78 1.61
N PHE A 594 10.90 -10.79 2.10
CA PHE A 594 12.24 -10.95 2.66
C PHE A 594 12.35 -10.42 4.09
N ARG A 595 11.33 -9.73 4.64
CA ARG A 595 11.24 -9.37 6.06
C ARG A 595 9.84 -9.64 6.60
N ASN A 596 9.69 -9.50 7.91
CA ASN A 596 8.44 -9.74 8.63
C ASN A 596 7.90 -11.18 8.46
N ILE A 597 8.79 -12.13 8.15
CA ILE A 597 8.44 -13.55 8.05
C ILE A 597 8.35 -14.09 9.48
N SER A 598 7.12 -14.26 9.96
CA SER A 598 6.89 -14.65 11.35
C SER A 598 5.76 -15.65 11.57
N GLY A 599 5.90 -16.40 12.65
CA GLY A 599 4.91 -17.37 13.14
C GLY A 599 5.51 -18.73 13.45
N PRO A 600 4.68 -19.74 13.80
CA PRO A 600 5.18 -21.05 14.13
C PRO A 600 5.88 -21.70 12.93
N ALA A 601 6.89 -22.53 13.20
CA ALA A 601 7.71 -23.18 12.17
C ALA A 601 6.87 -23.94 11.14
N LEU A 602 5.77 -24.58 11.54
CA LEU A 602 4.88 -25.30 10.62
C LEU A 602 4.19 -24.36 9.64
N LYS A 603 3.71 -23.19 10.10
CA LYS A 603 3.06 -22.19 9.26
C LYS A 603 4.06 -21.58 8.29
N VAL A 604 5.17 -21.04 8.79
CA VAL A 604 6.23 -20.43 7.96
C VAL A 604 6.79 -21.47 6.99
N GLY A 605 7.00 -22.70 7.45
CA GLY A 605 7.49 -23.79 6.62
C GLY A 605 6.55 -24.13 5.46
N SER A 606 5.24 -24.12 5.69
CA SER A 606 4.26 -24.33 4.61
C SER A 606 4.34 -23.28 3.50
N GLN A 607 4.77 -22.05 3.82
CA GLN A 607 4.91 -20.96 2.86
C GLN A 607 6.19 -21.11 2.03
N LEU A 608 7.28 -21.54 2.66
CA LEU A 608 8.57 -21.78 2.01
C LEU A 608 8.53 -22.92 0.99
N VAL A 609 7.62 -23.89 1.13
CA VAL A 609 7.48 -25.01 0.19
C VAL A 609 6.84 -24.52 -1.11
N THR A 610 7.66 -24.23 -2.12
CA THR A 610 7.22 -23.79 -3.46
C THR A 610 7.84 -24.65 -4.55
N LYS A 611 7.33 -24.56 -5.80
CA LYS A 611 7.95 -25.25 -6.94
C LYS A 611 9.40 -24.81 -7.16
N GLU A 612 9.70 -23.54 -6.93
CA GLU A 612 11.05 -22.98 -7.06
C GLU A 612 12.00 -23.58 -6.03
N LEU A 613 11.56 -23.72 -4.76
CA LEU A 613 12.36 -24.40 -3.74
C LEU A 613 12.62 -25.87 -4.12
N LEU A 614 11.58 -26.58 -4.57
CA LEU A 614 11.73 -27.97 -4.98
C LEU A 614 12.68 -28.09 -6.19
N LYS A 615 12.59 -27.18 -7.15
CA LYS A 615 13.50 -27.16 -8.30
C LYS A 615 14.95 -26.90 -7.89
N LYS A 616 15.20 -25.93 -7.00
CA LYS A 616 16.55 -25.70 -6.43
C LYS A 616 17.09 -26.93 -5.70
N TRP A 617 16.23 -27.66 -4.99
CA TRP A 617 16.64 -28.88 -4.32
C TRP A 617 16.96 -30.01 -5.31
N GLU A 618 16.18 -30.15 -6.39
CA GLU A 618 16.50 -31.04 -7.50
C GLU A 618 17.87 -30.71 -8.11
N ASP A 619 18.11 -29.43 -8.38
CA ASP A 619 19.34 -28.94 -9.01
C ASP A 619 20.58 -29.11 -8.11
N SER A 620 20.39 -29.27 -6.79
CA SER A 620 21.48 -29.62 -5.86
C SER A 620 21.97 -31.07 -5.99
N GLY A 621 21.23 -31.93 -6.70
CA GLY A 621 21.59 -33.34 -6.94
C GLY A 621 21.24 -34.32 -5.81
N ASN A 622 20.69 -33.83 -4.69
CA ASN A 622 20.40 -34.64 -3.48
C ASN A 622 18.89 -34.81 -3.20
N SER A 623 18.04 -34.67 -4.22
CA SER A 623 16.58 -34.72 -4.06
C SER A 623 16.02 -36.15 -3.96
N SER A 624 15.05 -36.35 -3.07
CA SER A 624 14.27 -37.59 -2.96
C SER A 624 12.78 -37.29 -2.78
N TRP A 625 11.95 -37.74 -3.72
CA TRP A 625 10.52 -37.34 -3.80
C TRP A 625 9.55 -38.22 -3.01
N ASN A 626 10.02 -38.90 -1.97
CA ASN A 626 9.19 -39.71 -1.07
C ASN A 626 8.70 -38.87 0.13
N SER A 627 9.59 -38.65 1.10
CA SER A 627 9.34 -37.87 2.30
C SER A 627 10.66 -37.37 2.86
N THR A 628 10.68 -36.14 3.36
CA THR A 628 11.87 -35.54 3.99
C THR A 628 11.42 -34.52 5.04
N ASN A 629 12.35 -33.74 5.58
CA ASN A 629 12.03 -32.56 6.38
C ASN A 629 12.49 -31.28 5.67
N LEU A 630 11.78 -30.18 5.92
CA LEU A 630 12.05 -28.89 5.28
C LEU A 630 13.43 -28.35 5.66
N GLY A 631 13.90 -28.56 6.90
CA GLY A 631 15.24 -28.16 7.31
C GLY A 631 16.34 -28.79 6.44
N TYR A 632 16.19 -30.07 6.08
CA TYR A 632 17.10 -30.75 5.16
C TYR A 632 17.08 -30.08 3.79
N ILE A 633 15.91 -29.87 3.18
CA ILE A 633 15.80 -29.20 1.88
C ILE A 633 16.48 -27.83 1.92
N LEU A 634 16.15 -26.99 2.91
CA LEU A 634 16.70 -25.65 3.05
C LEU A 634 18.23 -25.65 3.16
N SER A 635 18.81 -26.58 3.93
CA SER A 635 20.26 -26.73 4.04
C SER A 635 20.91 -27.17 2.73
N GLN A 636 20.27 -28.07 1.97
CA GLN A 636 20.76 -28.49 0.65
C GLN A 636 20.69 -27.36 -0.39
N THR A 637 19.75 -26.42 -0.24
CA THR A 637 19.62 -25.25 -1.12
C THR A 637 20.41 -24.02 -0.63
N GLY A 638 21.35 -24.21 0.30
CA GLY A 638 22.27 -23.16 0.74
C GLY A 638 21.76 -22.23 1.84
N THR A 639 20.65 -22.55 2.50
CA THR A 639 20.19 -21.81 3.69
C THR A 639 21.11 -22.11 4.88
N GLU A 640 21.50 -21.09 5.65
CA GLU A 640 22.34 -21.26 6.82
C GLU A 640 21.78 -22.29 7.83
N SER A 641 22.67 -22.99 8.53
CA SER A 641 22.29 -23.99 9.55
C SER A 641 21.48 -23.39 10.69
N SER A 642 21.82 -22.16 11.11
CA SER A 642 21.12 -21.37 12.13
C SER A 642 19.63 -21.18 11.83
N ILE A 643 19.27 -21.17 10.55
CA ILE A 643 17.91 -20.97 10.06
C ILE A 643 17.26 -22.29 9.67
N SER A 644 17.92 -23.13 8.87
CA SER A 644 17.37 -24.42 8.43
C SER A 644 17.08 -25.36 9.60
N ASP A 645 17.85 -25.29 10.68
CA ASP A 645 17.62 -26.07 11.91
C ASP A 645 16.26 -25.79 12.56
N LYS A 646 15.71 -24.57 12.38
CA LYS A 646 14.38 -24.18 12.89
C LYS A 646 13.25 -24.97 12.23
N PHE A 647 13.51 -25.61 11.08
CA PHE A 647 12.53 -26.34 10.29
C PHE A 647 12.76 -27.87 10.26
N LYS A 648 13.67 -28.40 11.07
CA LYS A 648 13.95 -29.86 11.15
C LYS A 648 12.74 -30.71 11.52
N ASN A 649 11.79 -30.13 12.26
CA ASN A 649 10.57 -30.80 12.71
C ASN A 649 9.37 -30.58 11.77
N VAL A 650 9.59 -29.96 10.61
CA VAL A 650 8.56 -29.79 9.57
C VAL A 650 8.76 -30.88 8.52
N ASN A 651 7.92 -31.89 8.55
CA ASN A 651 7.96 -33.04 7.65
C ASN A 651 7.20 -32.75 6.36
N LEU A 652 7.74 -33.23 5.24
CA LEU A 652 7.18 -33.09 3.90
C LEU A 652 6.96 -34.48 3.30
N SER A 653 5.78 -34.70 2.76
CA SER A 653 5.44 -35.89 1.96
C SER A 653 4.88 -35.43 0.63
N PHE A 654 5.52 -35.86 -0.46
CA PHE A 654 5.22 -35.35 -1.80
C PHE A 654 4.15 -36.17 -2.51
N SER A 655 3.36 -35.49 -3.35
CA SER A 655 2.30 -36.08 -4.17
C SER A 655 2.51 -35.73 -5.65
N PRO A 656 2.44 -36.71 -6.57
CA PRO A 656 2.34 -38.14 -6.29
C PRO A 656 3.69 -38.71 -5.80
N SER A 657 3.65 -39.74 -4.94
CA SER A 657 4.85 -40.29 -4.29
C SER A 657 5.81 -41.03 -5.23
N ASN A 658 5.43 -41.22 -6.49
CA ASN A 658 6.23 -41.85 -7.54
C ASN A 658 6.85 -40.84 -8.52
N ALA A 659 6.69 -39.54 -8.27
CA ALA A 659 7.35 -38.52 -9.06
C ALA A 659 8.88 -38.68 -8.96
N THR A 660 9.57 -38.51 -10.09
CA THR A 660 11.05 -38.58 -10.16
C THR A 660 11.68 -37.19 -10.31
N THR A 661 10.86 -36.17 -10.56
CA THR A 661 11.27 -34.78 -10.73
C THR A 661 10.31 -33.84 -9.98
N SER A 662 10.83 -32.68 -9.61
CA SER A 662 10.10 -31.54 -9.03
C SER A 662 8.88 -31.13 -9.87
N SER A 663 9.01 -31.15 -11.20
CA SER A 663 7.92 -30.85 -12.14
C SER A 663 6.77 -31.86 -12.10
N GLY A 664 7.02 -33.09 -11.66
CA GLY A 664 6.00 -34.12 -11.47
C GLY A 664 5.22 -33.98 -10.16
N ILE A 665 5.71 -33.15 -9.22
CA ILE A 665 5.07 -32.91 -7.92
C ILE A 665 3.92 -31.92 -8.10
N THR A 666 2.71 -32.35 -7.77
CA THR A 666 1.49 -31.52 -7.84
C THR A 666 1.02 -31.03 -6.47
N GLY A 667 1.55 -31.62 -5.39
CA GLY A 667 1.26 -31.16 -4.04
C GLY A 667 2.15 -31.77 -2.98
N VAL A 668 2.07 -31.23 -1.77
CA VAL A 668 2.89 -31.62 -0.61
C VAL A 668 2.04 -31.63 0.65
N ASN A 669 2.12 -32.71 1.41
CA ASN A 669 1.65 -32.76 2.80
C ASN A 669 2.74 -32.22 3.72
N VAL A 670 2.48 -31.09 4.36
CA VAL A 670 3.37 -30.43 5.32
C VAL A 670 2.87 -30.75 6.73
N SER A 671 3.72 -31.36 7.56
CA SER A 671 3.34 -31.82 8.89
C SER A 671 4.31 -31.37 9.97
N GLY A 672 3.83 -31.19 11.20
CA GLY A 672 4.66 -30.80 12.34
C GLY A 672 3.87 -30.63 13.62
N LEU A 673 4.57 -30.33 14.72
CA LEU A 673 3.96 -30.04 16.01
C LEU A 673 3.47 -28.59 16.10
N GLU A 674 2.25 -28.41 16.58
CA GLU A 674 1.61 -27.12 16.83
C GLU A 674 0.87 -27.18 18.16
N ARG A 675 1.32 -26.40 19.16
CA ARG A 675 0.78 -26.43 20.55
C ARG A 675 0.63 -27.87 21.11
N GLY A 676 1.61 -28.73 20.83
CA GLY A 676 1.64 -30.13 21.28
C GLY A 676 0.79 -31.11 20.44
N GLU A 677 0.02 -30.62 19.47
CA GLU A 677 -0.78 -31.43 18.55
C GLU A 677 -0.01 -31.65 17.24
N TRP A 678 0.01 -32.88 16.72
CA TRP A 678 0.59 -33.17 15.41
C TRP A 678 -0.42 -32.80 14.32
N LEU A 679 -0.04 -31.89 13.43
CA LEU A 679 -0.89 -31.42 12.33
C LEU A 679 -0.28 -31.78 10.98
N THR A 680 -1.16 -31.98 9.99
CA THR A 680 -0.79 -32.19 8.58
C THR A 680 -1.69 -31.35 7.69
N PHE A 681 -1.08 -30.58 6.79
CA PHE A 681 -1.75 -29.73 5.81
C PHE A 681 -1.36 -30.14 4.40
N TYR A 682 -2.33 -30.31 3.52
CA TYR A 682 -2.05 -30.48 2.09
C TYR A 682 -1.94 -29.12 1.41
N LYS A 683 -0.85 -28.91 0.66
CA LYS A 683 -0.61 -27.73 -0.18
C LYS A 683 -0.50 -28.18 -1.64
N ALA A 684 -1.35 -27.62 -2.50
CA ALA A 684 -1.19 -27.76 -3.95
C ALA A 684 -0.04 -26.86 -4.44
N LEU A 685 0.71 -27.30 -5.45
CA LEU A 685 1.88 -26.59 -6.00
C LEU A 685 1.68 -26.19 -7.46
#